data_AF-E4RPP9-F1
#
_entry.id   AF-E4RPP9-F1
#
_cell.length_a   1.000
_cell.length_b   1.000
_cell.length_c   1.000
_cell.angle_alpha   90.00
_cell.angle_beta   90.00
_cell.angle_gamma   90.00
#
_symmetry.space_group_name_H-M   'P 1'
#
loop_
_entity.id
_entity.type
_entity.pdbx_description
1 polymer ?
#
loop_
_entity_poly.entity_id
_entity_poly.type
_entity_poly.pdbx_seq_one_letter_code
_entity_poly.pdbx_strand_id
1 'polypeptide(L)'
;MNFKKITIITITILFIMFTIMTAVSAADVQRSPRFNLRGITGDDFIGQAGILYPFRNKEDSLWYTDFRYRISDDDADEWNLGIGYRYKLDNVDDHIAGVYLFRDKREEYDYDWGMWTIGGEILTDQWDLRLNAYISDDDVLSAPELDEVVVKDRRLLYQQGAYASMHGLDFEVGKRFTDTEGIFNDVGIYAKAFRFFESSTETMTGKQLRVDKQFGDRDKTTWKLGLQWRDDNIRGSDTEATFAVSIPFGGSSDLEERAGQNEGYNSEDILEARMTELPERDLDIIVGESDALQSNNDEENTAFDFSGGVRLGTVWYVTADGDSEGDGSREDPIGIANISGTQLAVAESSNSPGENDVIILLGDDGSMELNDATINLQSGQKLLSPGGFLTVAADAEGSRKTQFRPEGERAKLENLSIRSEEVESQRVSGNLIVLADNTTVSGLEINVPGYTGSIIGGSGISGEINVTNNIISGSYSSESIFEENESVVFKDYNAISILLQQDKNADINIAGNEISNFSKGIEVNSPEIQERGVNTNQIDINISDNKLKDIFAVNFIKGDNYILNEFNANAIGIAVDISSNNSNVNISDNELKGIIAANLAPNINENGILVIAEVNADSNAVAKGIDLDVSSDNSTINIANNELENIFAANLIEGDINADVKFNAVAIGIVDINSENSTVNITDNKLENIFAANLIEGDINAPTDLIAVAIGIIDIKSDNSNVNITDNELKEIIAINAIEGDKNNDTSKKDFVADMTSSIPNIFGN
;
A
#
# COMPACT_ATOMS: atom_id res chain seq x y z
N MET A 1 16.77 42.30 7.59
CA MET A 1 17.59 41.71 8.66
C MET A 1 16.63 40.85 9.48
N ASN A 2 16.74 39.51 9.39
CA ASN A 2 15.75 38.57 9.93
C ASN A 2 15.40 38.90 11.38
N PHE A 3 14.10 38.89 11.69
CA PHE A 3 13.55 39.08 13.03
C PHE A 3 14.31 38.23 14.06
N LYS A 4 14.63 36.97 13.72
CA LYS A 4 15.47 36.03 14.50
C LYS A 4 16.83 36.61 14.91
N LYS A 5 17.58 37.22 13.99
CA LYS A 5 18.89 37.85 14.29
C LYS A 5 18.72 39.04 15.23
N ILE A 6 17.67 39.85 15.04
CA ILE A 6 17.38 41.00 15.91
C ILE A 6 16.99 40.52 17.30
N THR A 7 16.16 39.50 17.41
CA THR A 7 15.73 38.89 18.68
C THR A 7 16.92 38.30 19.43
N ILE A 8 17.75 37.47 18.78
CA ILE A 8 18.97 36.89 19.39
C ILE A 8 19.94 38.00 19.84
N ILE A 9 20.19 39.02 19.00
CA ILE A 9 21.06 40.15 19.36
C ILE A 9 20.49 40.94 20.54
N THR A 10 19.19 41.23 20.54
CA THR A 10 18.53 41.99 21.62
C THR A 10 18.60 41.22 22.93
N ILE A 11 18.34 39.92 22.88
CA ILE A 11 18.43 39.02 24.02
C ILE A 11 19.87 38.93 24.54
N THR A 12 20.85 38.80 23.64
CA THR A 12 22.27 38.78 24.01
C THR A 12 22.69 40.10 24.66
N ILE A 13 22.19 41.24 24.16
CA ILE A 13 22.42 42.56 24.76
C ILE A 13 21.79 42.64 26.15
N LEU A 14 20.56 42.15 26.34
CA LEU A 14 19.90 42.09 27.65
C LEU A 14 20.67 41.22 28.63
N PHE A 15 21.15 40.05 28.20
CA PHE A 15 22.01 39.17 28.98
C PHE A 15 23.31 39.89 29.39
N ILE A 16 23.99 40.54 28.45
CA ILE A 16 25.20 41.32 28.73
C ILE A 16 24.89 42.48 29.69
N MET A 17 23.80 43.23 29.49
CA MET A 17 23.42 44.32 30.38
C MET A 17 23.15 43.83 31.81
N PHE A 18 22.43 42.72 31.96
CA PHE A 18 22.19 42.11 33.27
C PHE A 18 23.50 41.78 33.98
N THR A 19 24.48 41.22 33.25
CA THR A 19 25.78 40.85 33.83
C THR A 19 26.65 42.05 34.22
N ILE A 20 26.51 43.20 33.54
CA ILE A 20 27.27 44.42 33.83
C ILE A 20 26.70 45.17 35.04
N MET A 21 25.38 45.12 35.26
CA MET A 21 24.73 45.88 36.33
C MET A 21 24.99 45.35 37.74
N THR A 22 25.47 44.11 37.90
CA THR A 22 25.65 43.44 39.21
C THR A 22 27.12 43.28 39.63
N ALA A 23 28.05 44.01 39.02
CA ALA A 23 29.48 43.88 39.35
C ALA A 23 29.84 44.60 40.69
N VAL A 24 29.44 44.00 41.80
CA VAL A 24 29.86 44.41 43.16
C VAL A 24 31.20 43.74 43.51
N SER A 25 31.94 44.37 44.42
CA SER A 25 33.26 43.93 44.90
C SER A 25 33.13 42.80 45.94
N ALA A 26 32.71 41.61 45.53
CA ALA A 26 32.72 40.41 46.37
C ALA A 26 34.05 39.63 46.27
N ALA A 27 34.38 38.87 47.32
CA ALA A 27 35.59 38.06 47.42
C ALA A 27 35.54 36.84 46.47
N ASP A 28 36.72 36.38 46.04
CA ASP A 28 36.84 35.14 45.25
C ASP A 28 36.56 33.93 46.15
N VAL A 29 35.77 32.97 45.66
CA VAL A 29 35.45 31.70 46.32
C VAL A 29 35.69 30.57 45.32
N GLN A 30 36.00 29.34 45.74
CA GLN A 30 36.14 28.21 44.82
C GLN A 30 34.99 27.21 44.98
N ARG A 31 34.07 27.19 44.00
CA ARG A 31 33.03 26.15 43.90
C ARG A 31 33.52 24.97 43.07
N SER A 32 33.17 23.76 43.48
CA SER A 32 33.59 22.54 42.78
C SER A 32 32.77 22.31 41.50
N PRO A 33 33.41 21.98 40.37
CA PRO A 33 32.73 21.36 39.22
C PRO A 33 31.91 20.14 39.61
N ARG A 34 30.82 19.86 38.89
CA ARG A 34 29.93 18.72 39.17
C ARG A 34 29.69 17.88 37.93
N PHE A 35 29.87 16.56 38.08
CA PHE A 35 29.46 15.56 37.11
C PHE A 35 28.08 15.04 37.48
N ASN A 36 27.18 14.95 36.51
CA ASN A 36 25.78 14.62 36.72
C ASN A 36 25.38 13.44 35.85
N LEU A 37 24.67 12.48 36.44
CA LEU A 37 24.02 11.37 35.75
C LEU A 37 22.53 11.43 36.06
N ARG A 38 21.70 11.21 35.05
CA ARG A 38 20.25 11.12 35.21
C ARG A 38 19.71 9.98 34.36
N GLY A 39 18.79 9.22 34.93
CA GLY A 39 17.96 8.24 34.23
C GLY A 39 16.49 8.63 34.36
N ILE A 40 15.74 8.45 33.29
CA ILE A 40 14.28 8.63 33.22
C ILE A 40 13.71 7.32 32.67
N THR A 41 12.63 6.81 33.26
CA THR A 41 11.96 5.60 32.82
C THR A 41 10.45 5.79 32.90
N GLY A 42 9.75 5.36 31.86
CA GLY A 42 8.29 5.41 31.74
C GLY A 42 7.88 4.44 30.65
N ASP A 43 7.37 4.97 29.55
CA ASP A 43 7.19 4.21 28.31
C ASP A 43 8.56 3.88 27.67
N ASP A 44 9.53 4.82 27.74
CA ASP A 44 10.90 4.65 27.25
C ASP A 44 11.95 4.84 28.35
N PHE A 45 13.20 4.40 28.09
CA PHE A 45 14.35 4.71 28.93
C PHE A 45 15.23 5.78 28.31
N ILE A 46 15.59 6.78 29.13
CA ILE A 46 16.48 7.88 28.73
C ILE A 46 17.64 7.96 29.72
N GLY A 47 18.86 7.95 29.17
CA GLY A 47 20.10 8.19 29.91
C GLY A 47 20.68 9.57 29.60
N GLN A 48 21.13 10.27 30.63
CA GLN A 48 21.77 11.59 30.49
C GLN A 48 23.04 11.68 31.34
N ALA A 49 24.10 12.24 30.77
CA ALA A 49 25.33 12.61 31.46
C ALA A 49 25.67 14.08 31.23
N GLY A 50 26.24 14.75 32.21
CA GLY A 50 26.62 16.16 32.04
C GLY A 50 27.63 16.69 33.04
N ILE A 51 28.24 17.83 32.72
CA ILE A 51 29.24 18.52 33.53
C ILE A 51 28.85 19.99 33.66
N LEU A 52 28.68 20.45 34.90
CA LEU A 52 28.64 21.87 35.21
C LEU A 52 30.02 22.32 35.71
N TYR A 53 30.61 23.29 35.02
CA TYR A 53 31.94 23.79 35.32
C TYR A 53 31.90 25.28 35.72
N PRO A 54 32.12 25.61 37.00
CA PRO A 54 32.17 26.98 37.48
C PRO A 54 33.54 27.62 37.16
N PHE A 55 33.61 28.48 36.14
CA PHE A 55 34.89 29.03 35.67
C PHE A 55 35.22 30.42 36.21
N ARG A 56 34.24 31.14 36.78
CA ARG A 56 34.48 32.40 37.50
C ARG A 56 33.55 32.49 38.69
N ASN A 57 34.15 32.49 39.88
CA ASN A 57 33.44 32.37 41.13
C ASN A 57 33.74 33.57 42.03
N LYS A 58 32.68 34.11 42.64
CA LYS A 58 32.76 35.01 43.78
C LYS A 58 31.78 34.55 44.85
N GLU A 59 31.88 35.10 46.05
CA GLU A 59 30.95 34.83 47.15
C GLU A 59 29.48 35.04 46.74
N ASP A 60 29.21 36.10 45.98
CA ASP A 60 27.88 36.53 45.53
C ASP A 60 27.49 36.03 44.13
N SER A 61 28.43 35.53 43.34
CA SER A 61 28.18 35.28 41.91
C SER A 61 28.93 34.10 41.34
N LEU A 62 28.37 33.55 40.27
CA LEU A 62 28.92 32.42 39.56
C LEU A 62 28.73 32.59 38.05
N TRP A 63 29.81 32.47 37.29
CA TRP A 63 29.76 32.07 35.89
C TRP A 63 30.09 30.60 35.74
N TYR A 64 29.26 29.90 34.97
CA TYR A 64 29.42 28.47 34.71
C TYR A 64 29.18 28.14 33.24
N THR A 65 29.79 27.04 32.80
CA THR A 65 29.41 26.34 31.58
C THR A 65 28.72 25.04 31.96
N ASP A 66 27.81 24.58 31.11
CA ASP A 66 27.09 23.33 31.29
C ASP A 66 27.12 22.56 29.97
N PHE A 67 27.62 21.33 29.99
CA PHE A 67 27.57 20.41 28.86
C PHE A 67 26.78 19.17 29.26
N ARG A 68 25.83 18.77 28.41
CA ARG A 68 24.99 17.59 28.62
C ARG A 68 24.95 16.77 27.34
N TYR A 69 24.88 15.46 27.51
CA TYR A 69 24.66 14.50 26.45
C TYR A 69 23.57 13.53 26.92
N ARG A 70 22.65 13.21 26.02
CA ARG A 70 21.46 12.38 26.27
C ARG A 70 21.35 11.33 25.16
N ILE A 71 20.92 10.14 25.56
CA ILE A 71 20.66 8.99 24.70
C ILE A 71 19.29 8.43 25.10
N SER A 72 18.44 8.09 24.13
CA SER A 72 17.18 7.37 24.34
C SER A 72 17.13 6.06 23.55
N ASP A 73 16.14 5.23 23.85
CA ASP A 73 15.89 3.96 23.14
C ASP A 73 15.38 4.17 21.70
N ASP A 74 14.87 5.37 21.36
CA ASP A 74 14.33 5.73 20.03
C ASP A 74 15.40 6.20 19.02
N ASP A 75 16.66 5.78 19.19
CA ASP A 75 17.79 6.18 18.36
C ASP A 75 18.01 7.71 18.25
N ALA A 76 17.50 8.49 19.22
CA ALA A 76 17.71 9.93 19.30
C ALA A 76 18.92 10.26 20.19
N ASP A 77 19.90 10.95 19.61
CA ASP A 77 21.10 11.43 20.30
C ASP A 77 21.06 12.95 20.43
N GLU A 78 21.32 13.47 21.63
CA GLU A 78 21.21 14.90 21.88
C GLU A 78 22.38 15.43 22.70
N TRP A 79 22.92 16.59 22.32
CA TRP A 79 23.85 17.33 23.15
C TRP A 79 23.42 18.77 23.36
N ASN A 80 23.80 19.29 24.52
CA ASN A 80 23.53 20.64 24.92
C ASN A 80 24.80 21.30 25.45
N LEU A 81 25.07 22.52 25.00
CA LEU A 81 26.16 23.33 25.52
C LEU A 81 25.66 24.72 25.90
N GLY A 82 25.86 25.07 27.16
CA GLY A 82 25.39 26.33 27.72
C GLY A 82 26.42 27.11 28.52
N ILE A 83 26.10 28.37 28.70
CA ILE A 83 26.76 29.32 29.60
C ILE A 83 25.69 29.97 30.47
N GLY A 84 26.00 30.19 31.74
CA GLY A 84 25.08 30.87 32.64
C GLY A 84 25.79 31.74 33.67
N TYR A 85 25.00 32.63 34.25
CA TYR A 85 25.39 33.55 35.30
C TYR A 85 24.36 33.52 36.42
N ARG A 86 24.82 33.40 37.66
CA ARG A 86 24.01 33.49 38.89
C ARG A 86 24.54 34.56 39.81
N TYR A 87 23.65 35.24 40.51
CA TYR A 87 23.96 36.30 41.47
C TYR A 87 23.03 36.21 42.69
N LYS A 88 23.60 36.31 43.90
CA LYS A 88 22.88 36.42 45.16
C LYS A 88 22.42 37.88 45.33
N LEU A 89 21.15 38.07 45.66
CA LEU A 89 20.57 39.42 45.73
C LEU A 89 20.84 40.06 47.10
N ASP A 90 21.83 40.96 47.19
CA ASP A 90 22.29 41.60 48.44
C ASP A 90 21.20 42.33 49.27
N ASN A 91 20.08 42.73 48.66
CA ASN A 91 19.00 43.47 49.33
C ASN A 91 17.83 42.58 49.77
N VAL A 92 17.86 41.29 49.42
CA VAL A 92 16.84 40.32 49.78
C VAL A 92 17.58 39.08 50.23
N ASP A 93 17.71 38.93 51.55
CA ASP A 93 18.27 37.73 52.14
C ASP A 93 17.60 36.50 51.50
N ASP A 94 18.41 35.51 51.18
CA ASP A 94 18.00 34.21 50.68
C ASP A 94 17.52 34.07 49.23
N HIS A 95 18.03 34.88 48.29
CA HIS A 95 17.65 34.77 46.87
C HIS A 95 18.84 34.72 45.90
N ILE A 96 18.72 33.88 44.88
CA ILE A 96 19.62 33.80 43.72
C ILE A 96 18.81 34.15 42.47
N ALA A 97 19.30 35.08 41.67
CA ALA A 97 18.82 35.32 40.31
C ALA A 97 19.82 34.75 39.30
N GLY A 98 19.32 34.05 38.29
CA GLY A 98 20.14 33.43 37.26
C GLY A 98 19.61 33.67 35.86
N VAL A 99 20.51 33.70 34.89
CA VAL A 99 20.23 33.72 33.46
C VAL A 99 21.18 32.79 32.74
N TYR A 100 20.71 32.11 31.70
CA TYR A 100 21.52 31.17 30.92
C TYR A 100 21.11 31.11 29.45
N LEU A 101 22.06 30.72 28.61
CA LEU A 101 21.92 30.55 27.17
C LEU A 101 22.52 29.19 26.79
N PHE A 102 21.78 28.40 26.02
CA PHE A 102 22.20 27.10 25.49
C PHE A 102 22.08 27.03 23.98
N ARG A 103 22.99 26.26 23.37
CA ARG A 103 22.84 25.69 22.04
C ARG A 103 22.58 24.19 22.20
N ASP A 104 21.49 23.74 21.62
CA ASP A 104 20.98 22.38 21.66
C ASP A 104 21.02 21.79 20.25
N LYS A 105 21.33 20.49 20.17
CA LYS A 105 21.33 19.74 18.91
C LYS A 105 20.83 18.31 19.18
N ARG A 106 19.87 17.86 18.37
CA ARG A 106 19.25 16.53 18.41
C ARG A 106 19.37 15.87 17.04
N GLU A 107 19.83 14.64 16.99
CA GLU A 107 19.78 13.79 15.82
C GLU A 107 18.54 12.90 15.91
N GLU A 108 17.63 13.01 14.93
CA GLU A 108 16.39 12.23 14.84
C GLU A 108 15.90 12.25 13.39
N TYR A 109 15.35 11.12 12.91
CA TYR A 109 14.92 10.94 11.50
C TYR A 109 16.06 11.15 10.48
N ASP A 110 17.28 10.72 10.81
CA ASP A 110 18.51 10.98 10.04
C ASP A 110 18.77 12.48 9.77
N TYR A 111 18.24 13.36 10.63
CA TYR A 111 18.38 14.80 10.53
C TYR A 111 18.88 15.45 11.83
N ASP A 112 19.66 16.52 11.67
CA ASP A 112 20.27 17.28 12.73
C ASP A 112 19.44 18.53 13.08
N TRP A 113 18.57 18.41 14.09
CA TRP A 113 17.76 19.52 14.58
C TRP A 113 18.56 20.46 15.49
N GLY A 114 18.34 21.76 15.35
CA GLY A 114 19.04 22.79 16.14
C GLY A 114 18.10 23.72 16.89
N MET A 115 18.49 24.10 18.11
CA MET A 115 17.71 25.01 18.95
C MET A 115 18.59 25.90 19.82
N TRP A 116 18.16 27.13 20.05
CA TRP A 116 18.71 28.01 21.09
C TRP A 116 17.72 28.11 22.24
N THR A 117 18.23 27.93 23.46
CA THR A 117 17.43 28.13 24.67
C THR A 117 17.95 29.30 25.47
N ILE A 118 17.07 30.23 25.83
CA ILE A 118 17.34 31.22 26.88
C ILE A 118 16.44 30.96 28.07
N GLY A 119 17.02 30.94 29.26
CA GLY A 119 16.25 30.82 30.48
C GLY A 119 16.67 31.81 31.56
N GLY A 120 15.73 32.04 32.48
CA GLY A 120 15.93 32.81 33.69
C GLY A 120 15.38 32.04 34.89
N GLU A 121 16.01 32.24 36.05
CA GLU A 121 15.60 31.62 37.29
C GLU A 121 15.70 32.56 38.49
N ILE A 122 14.79 32.39 39.45
CA ILE A 122 14.87 32.97 40.79
C ILE A 122 14.72 31.81 41.77
N LEU A 123 15.73 31.62 42.60
CA LEU A 123 15.84 30.49 43.52
C LEU A 123 15.99 31.02 44.96
N THR A 124 15.23 30.47 45.90
CA THR A 124 15.45 30.70 47.35
C THR A 124 15.96 29.43 48.03
N ASP A 125 16.02 29.38 49.34
CA ASP A 125 16.20 28.12 50.07
C ASP A 125 15.06 27.09 49.81
N GLN A 126 13.84 27.57 49.55
CA GLN A 126 12.64 26.76 49.38
C GLN A 126 11.93 26.92 48.04
N TRP A 127 12.00 28.07 47.37
CA TRP A 127 11.18 28.35 46.18
C TRP A 127 12.01 28.38 44.90
N ASP A 128 11.39 27.91 43.82
CA ASP A 128 11.96 27.87 42.48
C ASP A 128 10.98 28.56 41.54
N LEU A 129 11.46 29.55 40.79
CA LEU A 129 10.74 30.18 39.70
C LEU A 129 11.63 30.14 38.47
N ARG A 130 11.13 29.59 37.36
CA ARG A 130 11.88 29.45 36.12
C ARG A 130 11.02 29.78 34.90
N LEU A 131 11.66 30.34 33.89
CA LEU A 131 11.07 30.68 32.61
C LEU A 131 12.09 30.37 31.51
N ASN A 132 11.72 29.56 30.53
CA ASN A 132 12.56 29.24 29.38
C ASN A 132 11.86 29.61 28.07
N ALA A 133 12.62 30.08 27.11
CA ALA A 133 12.20 30.27 25.73
C ALA A 133 13.12 29.48 24.79
N TYR A 134 12.51 28.79 23.84
CA TYR A 134 13.11 27.85 22.91
C TYR A 134 12.95 28.38 21.49
N ILE A 135 14.06 28.53 20.77
CA ILE A 135 14.11 29.09 19.43
C ILE A 135 14.77 28.06 18.52
N SER A 136 13.96 27.22 17.88
CA SER A 136 14.39 26.24 16.88
C SER A 136 14.96 26.90 15.62
N ASP A 137 15.66 26.14 14.78
CA ASP A 137 16.32 26.64 13.57
C ASP A 137 15.36 26.89 12.38
N ASP A 138 14.06 26.62 12.53
CA ASP A 138 12.99 26.67 11.50
C ASP A 138 13.19 25.59 10.41
N ASP A 139 13.79 24.47 10.79
CA ASP A 139 14.06 23.36 9.89
C ASP A 139 12.77 22.59 9.55
N VAL A 140 12.69 22.12 8.30
CA VAL A 140 11.63 21.26 7.77
C VAL A 140 12.29 20.07 7.09
N LEU A 141 11.89 18.87 7.48
CA LEU A 141 12.37 17.60 6.92
C LEU A 141 11.23 16.91 6.17
N SER A 142 11.48 16.50 4.94
CA SER A 142 10.51 15.72 4.16
C SER A 142 10.29 14.33 4.79
N ALA A 143 9.02 13.92 4.94
CA ALA A 143 8.62 12.64 5.51
C ALA A 143 7.62 11.91 4.56
N PRO A 144 8.11 11.14 3.56
CA PRO A 144 7.27 10.43 2.60
C PRO A 144 6.23 9.49 3.22
N GLU A 145 6.53 8.92 4.37
CA GLU A 145 5.63 8.06 5.14
C GLU A 145 4.39 8.78 5.69
N LEU A 146 4.43 10.12 5.75
CA LEU A 146 3.30 10.98 6.14
C LEU A 146 2.55 11.55 4.93
N ASP A 147 2.85 11.09 3.71
CA ASP A 147 2.14 11.55 2.50
C ASP A 147 0.69 11.09 2.47
N GLU A 148 -0.21 12.03 2.28
CA GLU A 148 -1.65 11.79 2.21
C GLU A 148 -2.23 12.32 0.88
N VAL A 149 -3.34 11.74 0.44
CA VAL A 149 -4.12 12.27 -0.68
C VAL A 149 -5.55 12.47 -0.24
N VAL A 150 -6.03 13.71 -0.37
CA VAL A 150 -7.38 14.11 0.04
C VAL A 150 -8.18 14.60 -1.16
N VAL A 151 -9.49 14.41 -1.12
CA VAL A 151 -10.40 15.02 -2.11
C VAL A 151 -10.87 16.36 -1.56
N LYS A 152 -10.56 17.46 -2.28
CA LYS A 152 -11.03 18.81 -1.94
C LYS A 152 -11.48 19.53 -3.20
N ASP A 153 -12.67 20.13 -3.15
CA ASP A 153 -13.30 20.80 -4.29
C ASP A 153 -13.31 19.92 -5.56
N ARG A 154 -13.64 18.64 -5.40
CA ARG A 154 -13.62 17.61 -6.46
C ARG A 154 -12.27 17.46 -7.17
N ARG A 155 -11.16 17.64 -6.46
CA ARG A 155 -9.81 17.35 -6.95
C ARG A 155 -9.08 16.49 -5.96
N LEU A 156 -8.22 15.59 -6.45
CA LEU A 156 -7.25 14.91 -5.60
C LEU A 156 -6.08 15.85 -5.34
N LEU A 157 -5.84 16.14 -4.07
CA LEU A 157 -4.71 16.92 -3.61
C LEU A 157 -3.69 15.99 -2.94
N TYR A 158 -2.47 16.01 -3.45
CA TYR A 158 -1.31 15.36 -2.84
C TYR A 158 -0.76 16.26 -1.73
N GLN A 159 -0.83 15.79 -0.49
CA GLN A 159 -0.34 16.48 0.68
C GLN A 159 0.99 15.87 1.10
N GLN A 160 2.06 16.60 0.78
CA GLN A 160 3.41 16.21 1.17
C GLN A 160 3.58 16.31 2.68
N GLY A 161 3.85 15.16 3.30
CA GLY A 161 4.17 15.05 4.71
C GLY A 161 5.59 15.53 5.02
N ALA A 162 5.74 16.17 6.18
CA ALA A 162 7.00 16.67 6.69
C ALA A 162 7.04 16.68 8.21
N TYR A 163 8.24 16.85 8.76
CA TYR A 163 8.48 17.20 10.16
C TYR A 163 9.02 18.62 10.25
N ALA A 164 8.64 19.37 11.28
CA ALA A 164 9.18 20.69 11.55
C ALA A 164 9.51 20.90 13.03
N SER A 165 10.60 21.63 13.27
CA SER A 165 11.05 21.97 14.63
C SER A 165 10.30 23.16 15.22
N MET A 166 9.80 23.02 16.44
CA MET A 166 8.90 24.00 17.06
C MET A 166 9.63 24.96 17.99
N HIS A 167 9.20 26.23 17.97
CA HIS A 167 9.55 27.19 19.02
C HIS A 167 8.78 26.88 20.31
N GLY A 168 9.24 27.38 21.46
CA GLY A 168 8.57 27.09 22.72
C GLY A 168 8.78 28.09 23.84
N LEU A 169 7.92 27.97 24.86
CA LEU A 169 8.01 28.68 26.13
C LEU A 169 7.57 27.73 27.25
N ASP A 170 8.33 27.68 28.34
CA ASP A 170 7.89 27.02 29.58
C ASP A 170 8.00 27.95 30.80
N PHE A 171 7.13 27.72 31.78
CA PHE A 171 7.17 28.37 33.08
C PHE A 171 7.00 27.32 34.17
N GLU A 172 7.91 27.32 35.15
CA GLU A 172 7.89 26.39 36.28
C GLU A 172 7.89 27.17 37.60
N VAL A 173 7.04 26.72 38.52
CA VAL A 173 7.06 27.11 39.94
C VAL A 173 7.21 25.88 40.81
N GLY A 174 8.10 25.94 41.79
CA GLY A 174 8.37 24.83 42.68
C GLY A 174 8.59 25.25 44.12
N LYS A 175 8.32 24.31 45.03
CA LYS A 175 8.66 24.43 46.45
C LYS A 175 9.38 23.17 46.93
N ARG A 176 10.53 23.35 47.58
CA ARG A 176 11.27 22.34 48.33
C ARG A 176 11.10 22.54 49.83
N PHE A 177 10.77 21.48 50.54
CA PHE A 177 10.47 21.49 51.98
C PHE A 177 11.71 21.17 52.82
N THR A 178 12.62 22.13 52.96
CA THR A 178 13.89 22.00 53.70
C THR A 178 13.74 22.06 55.23
N ASP A 179 12.65 22.67 55.71
CA ASP A 179 12.46 22.90 57.16
C ASP A 179 11.61 21.79 57.81
N THR A 180 11.33 20.70 57.08
CA THR A 180 10.51 19.61 57.56
C THR A 180 11.36 18.45 58.06
N GLU A 181 10.90 17.72 59.07
CA GLU A 181 11.63 16.58 59.61
C GLU A 181 11.23 15.25 58.94
N GLY A 182 12.12 14.25 59.02
CA GLY A 182 11.84 12.88 58.60
C GLY A 182 11.75 12.70 57.09
N ILE A 183 10.77 11.91 56.62
CA ILE A 183 10.67 11.51 55.21
C ILE A 183 10.30 12.66 54.28
N PHE A 184 9.74 13.76 54.80
CA PHE A 184 9.31 14.92 54.02
C PHE A 184 10.41 15.98 53.84
N ASN A 185 11.51 15.89 54.60
CA ASN A 185 12.64 16.81 54.44
C ASN A 185 13.17 16.79 53.00
N ASP A 186 13.57 17.92 52.41
CA ASP A 186 14.13 17.96 51.05
C ASP A 186 13.24 17.33 49.95
N VAL A 187 11.93 17.21 50.18
CA VAL A 187 10.96 16.88 49.13
C VAL A 187 10.66 18.15 48.33
N GLY A 188 10.74 18.08 47.01
CA GLY A 188 10.35 19.13 46.08
C GLY A 188 9.04 18.79 45.37
N ILE A 189 8.18 19.80 45.19
CA ILE A 189 6.96 19.72 44.37
C ILE A 189 6.99 20.87 43.37
N TYR A 190 6.81 20.55 42.09
CA TYR A 190 6.97 21.48 40.97
C TYR A 190 5.77 21.39 40.03
N ALA A 191 5.26 22.53 39.61
CA ALA A 191 4.24 22.66 38.58
C ALA A 191 4.81 23.46 37.41
N LYS A 192 4.69 22.90 36.20
CA LYS A 192 5.14 23.53 34.96
C LYS A 192 3.98 23.63 33.97
N ALA A 193 3.95 24.72 33.21
CA ALA A 193 3.11 24.87 32.03
C ALA A 193 4.02 25.21 30.84
N PHE A 194 3.72 24.64 29.67
CA PHE A 194 4.53 24.83 28.47
C PHE A 194 3.66 24.97 27.22
N ARG A 195 4.21 25.64 26.21
CA ARG A 195 3.60 25.79 24.90
C ARG A 195 4.69 25.79 23.83
N PHE A 196 4.56 24.92 22.85
CA PHE A 196 5.39 24.87 21.65
C PHE A 196 4.54 25.14 20.42
N PHE A 197 5.09 25.86 19.44
CA PHE A 197 4.36 26.30 18.26
C PHE A 197 5.29 26.41 17.05
N GLU A 198 4.75 26.07 15.88
CA GLU A 198 5.25 26.43 14.56
C GLU A 198 4.02 26.74 13.68
N SER A 199 4.20 27.56 12.64
CA SER A 199 3.11 27.96 11.74
C SER A 199 2.52 26.82 10.92
N SER A 200 3.34 25.79 10.68
CA SER A 200 3.03 24.63 9.85
C SER A 200 2.82 23.36 10.65
N THR A 201 2.61 23.44 11.97
CA THR A 201 2.37 22.27 12.84
C THR A 201 1.22 22.56 13.81
N GLU A 202 0.62 21.51 14.39
CA GLU A 202 -0.31 21.71 15.49
C GLU A 202 0.42 22.24 16.74
N THR A 203 -0.10 23.31 17.36
CA THR A 203 0.49 23.88 18.57
C THR A 203 0.34 22.91 19.75
N MET A 204 1.48 22.51 20.35
CA MET A 204 1.51 21.69 21.55
C MET A 204 1.40 22.57 22.82
N THR A 205 0.46 22.28 23.70
CA THR A 205 0.29 22.97 24.99
C THR A 205 0.04 21.95 26.07
N GLY A 206 0.75 22.09 27.20
CA GLY A 206 0.64 21.12 28.27
C GLY A 206 1.02 21.65 29.64
N LYS A 207 0.89 20.75 30.60
CA LYS A 207 1.19 20.97 32.01
C LYS A 207 1.93 19.75 32.57
N GLN A 208 2.69 19.97 33.62
CA GLN A 208 3.48 18.93 34.26
C GLN A 208 3.50 19.13 35.78
N LEU A 209 3.43 18.03 36.52
CA LEU A 209 3.63 17.97 37.96
C LEU A 209 4.82 17.05 38.24
N ARG A 210 5.82 17.53 38.98
CA ARG A 210 6.96 16.72 39.42
C ARG A 210 7.07 16.74 40.93
N VAL A 211 7.31 15.56 41.50
CA VAL A 211 7.66 15.38 42.90
C VAL A 211 9.00 14.66 42.97
N ASP A 212 9.96 15.22 43.69
CA ASP A 212 11.25 14.56 43.91
C ASP A 212 11.71 14.65 45.36
N LYS A 213 12.56 13.70 45.75
CA LYS A 213 13.24 13.65 47.04
C LYS A 213 14.73 13.75 46.79
N GLN A 214 15.36 14.74 47.42
CA GLN A 214 16.81 14.87 47.44
C GLN A 214 17.37 14.28 48.74
N PHE A 215 18.52 13.60 48.64
CA PHE A 215 19.26 13.09 49.79
C PHE A 215 20.76 12.97 49.49
N GLY A 216 21.55 12.77 50.53
CA GLY A 216 23.01 12.86 50.47
C GLY A 216 23.51 14.18 51.04
N ASP A 217 24.78 14.47 50.76
CA ASP A 217 25.45 15.69 51.23
C ASP A 217 25.57 16.64 50.04
N ARG A 218 25.01 17.85 50.19
CA ARG A 218 24.92 18.85 49.11
C ARG A 218 26.29 19.28 48.60
N ASP A 219 27.29 19.26 49.47
CA ASP A 219 28.68 19.62 49.17
C ASP A 219 29.51 18.42 48.68
N LYS A 220 28.99 17.20 48.84
CA LYS A 220 29.53 15.96 48.28
C LYS A 220 28.55 15.41 47.26
N THR A 221 28.33 14.10 47.27
CA THR A 221 27.40 13.44 46.35
C THR A 221 25.95 13.66 46.78
N THR A 222 25.15 14.16 45.85
CA THR A 222 23.70 14.33 46.00
C THR A 222 22.96 13.36 45.09
N TRP A 223 21.88 12.81 45.59
CA TRP A 223 20.98 11.90 44.86
C TRP A 223 19.59 12.52 44.80
N LYS A 224 18.88 12.29 43.69
CA LYS A 224 17.47 12.65 43.54
C LYS A 224 16.69 11.45 43.03
N LEU A 225 15.53 11.21 43.63
CA LEU A 225 14.54 10.24 43.16
C LEU A 225 13.22 10.99 42.95
N GLY A 226 12.58 10.83 41.81
CA GLY A 226 11.36 11.58 41.52
C GLY A 226 10.35 10.83 40.67
N LEU A 227 9.14 11.36 40.67
CA LEU A 227 8.03 11.00 39.80
C LEU A 227 7.56 12.27 39.09
N GLN A 228 7.29 12.14 37.80
CA GLN A 228 6.84 13.22 36.94
C GLN A 228 5.57 12.76 36.22
N TRP A 229 4.56 13.61 36.20
CA TRP A 229 3.35 13.43 35.39
C TRP A 229 3.23 14.61 34.43
N ARG A 230 2.96 14.33 33.15
CA ARG A 230 2.83 15.31 32.07
C ARG A 230 1.51 15.04 31.32
N ASP A 231 0.87 16.11 30.85
CA ASP A 231 -0.37 16.05 30.07
C ASP A 231 -0.40 17.18 29.03
N ASP A 232 -0.48 16.83 27.74
CA ASP A 232 -0.56 17.77 26.62
C ASP A 232 -1.54 17.30 25.51
N ASN A 233 -1.92 18.21 24.61
CA ASN A 233 -2.92 17.95 23.58
C ASN A 233 -2.47 17.06 22.41
N ILE A 234 -1.16 16.80 22.28
CA ILE A 234 -0.61 16.04 21.14
C ILE A 234 -0.27 14.61 21.58
N ARG A 235 0.48 14.47 22.68
CA ARG A 235 0.99 13.19 23.21
C ARG A 235 0.09 12.58 24.29
N GLY A 236 -0.85 13.36 24.84
CA GLY A 236 -1.71 12.91 25.93
C GLY A 236 -1.00 12.95 27.30
N SER A 237 -1.35 11.99 28.16
CA SER A 237 -0.88 11.92 29.55
C SER A 237 0.17 10.82 29.74
N ASP A 238 1.27 11.16 30.41
CA ASP A 238 2.43 10.29 30.64
C ASP A 238 2.94 10.42 32.08
N THR A 239 3.52 9.34 32.63
CA THR A 239 4.09 9.28 33.98
C THR A 239 5.46 8.61 33.97
N GLU A 240 6.48 9.36 34.37
CA GLU A 240 7.88 8.94 34.36
C GLU A 240 8.44 8.88 35.80
N ALA A 241 9.29 7.88 36.07
CA ALA A 241 10.16 7.86 37.24
C ALA A 241 11.56 8.36 36.87
N THR A 242 12.17 9.11 37.80
CA THR A 242 13.49 9.73 37.58
C THR A 242 14.46 9.37 38.69
N PHE A 243 15.71 9.20 38.32
CA PHE A 243 16.83 9.06 39.24
C PHE A 243 17.99 9.93 38.77
N ALA A 244 18.62 10.67 39.67
CA ALA A 244 19.79 11.47 39.34
C ALA A 244 20.85 11.43 40.44
N VAL A 245 22.10 11.57 40.01
CA VAL A 245 23.31 11.61 40.84
C VAL A 245 24.14 12.82 40.45
N SER A 246 24.59 13.60 41.42
CA SER A 246 25.48 14.74 41.20
C SER A 246 26.71 14.63 42.08
N ILE A 247 27.88 14.52 41.46
CA ILE A 247 29.17 14.25 42.10
C ILE A 247 30.12 15.44 41.88
N PRO A 248 30.54 16.16 42.94
CA PRO A 248 31.52 17.23 42.82
C PRO A 248 32.91 16.63 42.62
N PHE A 249 33.73 17.30 41.81
CA PHE A 249 35.11 16.89 41.55
C PHE A 249 36.05 18.11 41.49
N GLY A 250 37.33 17.89 41.84
CA GLY A 250 38.30 18.97 41.99
C GLY A 250 38.11 19.70 43.31
N GLY A 251 38.79 19.23 44.36
CA GLY A 251 38.58 19.68 45.74
C GLY A 251 38.61 21.20 45.90
N SER A 252 37.61 21.75 46.58
CA SER A 252 37.61 23.13 47.07
C SER A 252 38.31 23.18 48.43
N SER A 253 39.22 24.13 48.62
CA SER A 253 39.90 24.36 49.91
C SER A 253 38.96 24.72 51.05
N ASP A 254 37.76 25.24 50.75
CA ASP A 254 36.89 25.87 51.75
C ASP A 254 35.77 24.92 52.27
N LEU A 255 35.53 23.79 51.58
CA LEU A 255 34.52 22.81 52.01
C LEU A 255 35.00 21.93 53.19
N GLU A 256 36.31 21.75 53.37
CA GLU A 256 36.86 21.01 54.52
C GLU A 256 36.65 21.74 55.86
N GLU A 257 36.54 23.08 55.85
CA GLU A 257 36.33 23.88 57.07
C GLU A 257 34.86 23.92 57.51
N ARG A 258 33.90 23.81 56.57
CA ARG A 258 32.44 23.76 56.85
C ARG A 258 31.95 22.36 57.24
N ALA A 259 32.61 21.30 56.78
CA ALA A 259 32.21 19.90 57.03
C ALA A 259 32.35 19.42 58.50
N GLY A 260 32.83 20.26 59.42
CA GLY A 260 33.06 19.92 60.83
C GLY A 260 31.86 20.11 61.77
N GLN A 261 30.75 20.71 61.33
CA GLN A 261 29.59 21.01 62.19
C GLN A 261 28.36 20.18 61.77
N ASN A 262 28.03 19.16 62.57
CA ASN A 262 26.93 18.20 62.37
C ASN A 262 25.56 18.73 62.86
N GLU A 263 25.25 20.01 62.64
CA GLU A 263 23.92 20.57 62.86
C GLU A 263 23.36 21.01 61.49
N GLY A 264 22.07 20.75 61.23
CA GLY A 264 21.48 20.78 59.88
C GLY A 264 21.79 22.05 59.06
N TYR A 265 21.78 21.91 57.73
CA TYR A 265 22.03 23.01 56.80
C TYR A 265 21.11 24.20 57.09
N ASN A 266 21.70 25.38 57.29
CA ASN A 266 20.93 26.63 57.38
C ASN A 266 20.55 27.12 55.96
N SER A 267 19.70 28.16 55.87
CA SER A 267 19.28 28.71 54.57
C SER A 267 20.46 29.18 53.71
N GLU A 268 21.53 29.73 54.31
CA GLU A 268 22.74 30.16 53.59
C GLU A 268 23.49 28.98 52.96
N ASP A 269 23.63 27.86 53.67
CA ASP A 269 24.27 26.63 53.17
C ASP A 269 23.46 26.02 52.02
N ILE A 270 22.13 26.02 52.18
CA ILE A 270 21.20 25.56 51.15
C ILE A 270 21.43 26.38 49.87
N LEU A 271 21.40 27.71 49.96
CA LEU A 271 21.61 28.62 48.84
C LEU A 271 22.99 28.49 48.20
N GLU A 272 24.03 28.35 49.00
CA GLU A 272 25.38 28.17 48.47
C GLU A 272 25.46 26.90 47.62
N ALA A 273 24.82 25.80 48.05
CA ALA A 273 24.72 24.60 47.22
C ALA A 273 23.93 24.85 45.92
N ARG A 274 22.84 25.64 45.99
CA ARG A 274 22.02 25.99 44.81
C ARG A 274 22.80 26.75 43.74
N MET A 275 23.87 27.46 44.09
CA MET A 275 24.73 28.13 43.10
C MET A 275 25.27 27.16 42.05
N THR A 276 25.44 25.87 42.38
CA THR A 276 25.95 24.85 41.44
C THR A 276 24.89 23.83 40.96
N GLU A 277 23.61 24.06 41.26
CA GLU A 277 22.52 23.22 40.73
C GLU A 277 22.44 23.33 39.20
N LEU A 278 22.12 22.23 38.52
CA LEU A 278 21.87 22.30 37.08
C LEU A 278 20.65 23.20 36.79
N PRO A 279 20.71 24.06 35.76
CA PRO A 279 19.52 24.73 35.25
C PRO A 279 18.45 23.72 34.85
N GLU A 280 17.20 23.99 35.26
CA GLU A 280 16.06 23.17 34.89
C GLU A 280 15.35 23.77 33.69
N ARG A 281 15.28 22.99 32.62
CA ARG A 281 14.68 23.33 31.34
C ARG A 281 14.31 22.02 30.63
N ASP A 282 13.39 22.09 29.68
CA ASP A 282 13.31 21.05 28.65
C ASP A 282 14.63 20.96 27.86
N LEU A 283 15.12 19.74 27.70
CA LEU A 283 16.28 19.45 26.87
C LEU A 283 15.83 19.16 25.44
N ASP A 284 14.70 18.46 25.29
CA ASP A 284 14.24 17.97 24.00
C ASP A 284 13.98 19.11 23.01
N ILE A 285 14.48 18.93 21.78
CA ILE A 285 14.00 19.69 20.63
C ILE A 285 12.67 19.09 20.22
N ILE A 286 11.60 19.86 20.35
CA ILE A 286 10.26 19.41 19.97
C ILE A 286 10.12 19.50 18.44
N VAL A 287 9.83 18.36 17.83
CA VAL A 287 9.53 18.20 16.41
C VAL A 287 8.08 17.72 16.28
N GLY A 288 7.34 18.26 15.31
CA GLY A 288 5.95 17.88 15.04
C GLY A 288 5.72 17.61 13.56
N GLU A 289 4.68 16.83 13.26
CA GLU A 289 4.16 16.65 11.91
C GLU A 289 3.77 18.01 11.30
N SER A 290 4.11 18.20 10.04
CA SER A 290 4.06 19.49 9.38
C SER A 290 3.50 19.45 7.97
N ASP A 291 2.71 20.49 7.66
CA ASP A 291 2.22 20.80 6.31
C ASP A 291 3.12 21.79 5.55
N ALA A 292 4.35 22.05 6.02
CA ALA A 292 5.24 23.07 5.46
C ALA A 292 5.62 22.84 3.98
N LEU A 293 5.55 21.60 3.50
CA LEU A 293 5.79 21.25 2.10
C LEU A 293 4.52 21.35 1.23
N GLN A 294 3.36 21.59 1.83
CA GLN A 294 2.11 21.80 1.11
C GLN A 294 2.04 23.24 0.61
N SER A 295 1.62 23.42 -0.64
CA SER A 295 1.31 24.77 -1.13
C SER A 295 -0.02 25.24 -0.55
N ASN A 296 -0.13 26.53 -0.24
CA ASN A 296 -1.42 27.15 0.06
C ASN A 296 -2.32 27.26 -1.19
N ASN A 297 -1.77 26.98 -2.36
CA ASN A 297 -2.49 26.92 -3.63
C ASN A 297 -2.86 25.47 -3.94
N ASP A 298 -4.13 25.12 -3.78
CA ASP A 298 -4.64 23.78 -4.09
C ASP A 298 -4.33 23.34 -5.55
N GLU A 299 -4.15 24.29 -6.48
CA GLU A 299 -3.75 23.96 -7.84
C GLU A 299 -2.33 23.40 -7.94
N GLU A 300 -1.43 23.80 -7.05
CA GLU A 300 -0.05 23.31 -7.00
C GLU A 300 0.05 21.95 -6.30
N ASN A 301 -0.93 21.63 -5.44
CA ASN A 301 -0.99 20.33 -4.77
C ASN A 301 -1.82 19.30 -5.53
N THR A 302 -2.28 19.57 -6.75
CA THR A 302 -3.10 18.58 -7.48
C THR A 302 -2.28 17.33 -7.79
N ALA A 303 -2.82 16.17 -7.45
CA ALA A 303 -2.16 14.90 -7.64
C ALA A 303 -2.00 14.54 -9.13
N PHE A 304 -0.95 13.78 -9.42
CA PHE A 304 -0.65 13.25 -10.74
C PHE A 304 -0.91 11.74 -10.76
N ASP A 305 -1.30 11.22 -11.91
CA ASP A 305 -1.30 9.79 -12.18
C ASP A 305 0.16 9.31 -12.20
N PHE A 306 0.54 8.41 -11.28
CA PHE A 306 1.94 7.97 -11.15
C PHE A 306 2.46 7.33 -12.44
N SER A 307 1.57 6.59 -13.07
CA SER A 307 1.68 5.85 -14.31
C SER A 307 1.97 6.73 -15.53
N GLY A 308 1.10 7.72 -15.78
CA GLY A 308 1.20 8.59 -16.96
C GLY A 308 1.99 9.88 -16.76
N GLY A 309 2.30 10.26 -15.51
CA GLY A 309 2.82 11.60 -15.19
C GLY A 309 1.84 12.73 -15.56
N VAL A 310 0.56 12.40 -15.75
CA VAL A 310 -0.48 13.35 -16.16
C VAL A 310 -1.22 13.84 -14.94
N ARG A 311 -1.51 15.14 -14.89
CA ARG A 311 -2.31 15.75 -13.82
C ARG A 311 -3.71 15.14 -13.81
N LEU A 312 -4.17 14.68 -12.65
CA LEU A 312 -5.52 14.15 -12.50
C LEU A 312 -6.56 15.28 -12.58
N GLY A 313 -7.68 14.97 -13.22
CA GLY A 313 -8.77 15.89 -13.46
C GLY A 313 -9.72 16.01 -12.26
N THR A 314 -11.00 16.17 -12.57
CA THR A 314 -12.09 16.28 -11.60
C THR A 314 -12.41 14.90 -11.01
N VAL A 315 -12.72 14.88 -9.72
CA VAL A 315 -13.27 13.72 -9.01
C VAL A 315 -14.79 13.76 -9.12
N TRP A 316 -15.38 12.72 -9.71
CA TRP A 316 -16.81 12.56 -9.90
C TRP A 316 -17.32 11.42 -9.01
N TYR A 317 -18.28 11.72 -8.14
CA TYR A 317 -18.98 10.71 -7.36
C TYR A 317 -20.24 10.27 -8.10
N VAL A 318 -20.43 8.95 -8.15
CA VAL A 318 -21.53 8.30 -8.84
C VAL A 318 -22.21 7.33 -7.88
N THR A 319 -23.53 7.43 -7.74
CA THR A 319 -24.33 6.52 -6.91
C THR A 319 -25.46 5.88 -7.73
N ALA A 320 -26.13 4.88 -7.16
CA ALA A 320 -27.26 4.21 -7.80
C ALA A 320 -28.49 5.14 -7.94
N ASP A 321 -28.69 6.05 -6.98
CA ASP A 321 -29.82 6.99 -6.91
C ASP A 321 -29.44 8.44 -7.25
N GLY A 322 -28.19 8.68 -7.68
CA GLY A 322 -27.67 10.00 -8.01
C GLY A 322 -28.50 10.74 -9.05
N ASP A 323 -28.53 12.06 -8.96
CA ASP A 323 -29.35 12.89 -9.84
C ASP A 323 -28.73 12.94 -11.25
N SER A 324 -29.57 12.82 -12.27
CA SER A 324 -29.18 13.07 -13.65
C SER A 324 -28.63 14.49 -13.89
N GLU A 325 -29.01 15.45 -13.05
CA GLU A 325 -28.53 16.83 -13.05
C GLU A 325 -27.51 17.13 -11.94
N GLY A 326 -27.11 16.11 -11.17
CA GLY A 326 -26.16 16.25 -10.07
C GLY A 326 -24.84 16.89 -10.53
N ASP A 327 -24.17 17.60 -9.62
CA ASP A 327 -22.89 18.25 -9.94
C ASP A 327 -21.68 17.30 -9.82
N GLY A 328 -21.88 16.07 -9.36
CA GLY A 328 -20.85 15.04 -9.24
C GLY A 328 -19.95 15.21 -8.01
N SER A 329 -20.27 16.12 -7.11
CA SER A 329 -19.70 16.16 -5.76
C SER A 329 -20.19 14.97 -4.93
N ARG A 330 -19.58 14.76 -3.76
CA ARG A 330 -20.00 13.69 -2.84
C ARG A 330 -21.39 13.98 -2.26
N GLU A 331 -21.74 15.25 -2.08
CA GLU A 331 -23.02 15.70 -1.54
C GLU A 331 -24.15 15.72 -2.58
N ASP A 332 -23.82 15.81 -3.87
CA ASP A 332 -24.75 15.81 -5.00
C ASP A 332 -24.20 14.94 -6.15
N PRO A 333 -24.15 13.60 -5.94
CA PRO A 333 -23.56 12.68 -6.91
C PRO A 333 -24.41 12.58 -8.17
N ILE A 334 -23.77 12.23 -9.29
CA ILE A 334 -24.48 11.92 -10.53
C ILE A 334 -24.95 10.46 -10.54
N GLY A 335 -26.02 10.18 -11.28
CA GLY A 335 -26.49 8.80 -11.46
C GLY A 335 -25.60 7.99 -12.41
N ILE A 336 -25.60 6.66 -12.29
CA ILE A 336 -24.86 5.74 -13.18
C ILE A 336 -25.20 5.93 -14.68
N ALA A 337 -26.42 6.38 -14.99
CA ALA A 337 -26.87 6.69 -16.34
C ALA A 337 -26.11 7.87 -16.99
N ASN A 338 -25.40 8.71 -16.22
CA ASN A 338 -24.62 9.83 -16.75
C ASN A 338 -23.26 9.40 -17.30
N ILE A 339 -22.75 8.25 -16.86
CA ILE A 339 -21.47 7.69 -17.30
C ILE A 339 -21.64 6.38 -18.09
N SER A 340 -22.87 5.88 -18.18
CA SER A 340 -23.22 4.71 -18.98
C SER A 340 -24.13 5.11 -20.13
N GLY A 341 -23.93 4.51 -21.29
CA GLY A 341 -24.73 4.81 -22.46
C GLY A 341 -24.64 3.73 -23.52
N THR A 342 -25.53 3.85 -24.51
CA THR A 342 -25.35 3.11 -25.77
C THR A 342 -24.21 3.77 -26.55
N GLN A 343 -23.41 2.96 -27.24
CA GLN A 343 -22.13 3.29 -27.91
C GLN A 343 -22.14 4.53 -28.85
N LEU A 344 -23.30 5.14 -29.09
CA LEU A 344 -23.53 6.21 -30.08
C LEU A 344 -23.99 7.55 -29.48
N ALA A 345 -24.20 7.66 -28.16
CA ALA A 345 -24.77 8.88 -27.57
C ALA A 345 -24.32 9.15 -26.12
N VAL A 346 -23.00 9.30 -25.89
CA VAL A 346 -22.57 10.16 -24.77
C VAL A 346 -22.62 11.58 -25.31
N ALA A 347 -23.78 12.22 -25.15
CA ALA A 347 -23.93 13.63 -25.51
C ALA A 347 -22.95 14.45 -24.66
N GLU A 348 -22.33 15.48 -25.25
CA GLU A 348 -21.54 16.51 -24.57
C GLU A 348 -22.41 17.29 -23.55
N SER A 349 -22.90 16.61 -22.51
CA SER A 349 -23.47 17.29 -21.36
C SER A 349 -22.29 17.87 -20.58
N SER A 350 -22.45 19.11 -20.12
CA SER A 350 -21.45 19.76 -19.28
C SER A 350 -21.21 19.05 -17.93
N ASN A 351 -22.02 18.03 -17.62
CA ASN A 351 -21.98 17.24 -16.39
C ASN A 351 -21.64 15.77 -16.72
N SER A 352 -20.52 15.55 -17.40
CA SER A 352 -19.97 14.22 -17.64
C SER A 352 -18.46 14.22 -17.40
N PRO A 353 -17.89 13.12 -16.88
CA PRO A 353 -16.45 13.00 -16.70
C PRO A 353 -15.70 13.07 -18.05
N GLY A 354 -14.61 13.85 -18.07
CA GLY A 354 -13.70 13.99 -19.22
C GLY A 354 -12.41 13.17 -19.07
N GLU A 355 -11.47 13.35 -20.00
CA GLU A 355 -10.15 12.70 -19.96
C GLU A 355 -9.41 13.00 -18.63
N ASN A 356 -8.68 12.01 -18.12
CA ASN A 356 -7.92 12.07 -16.86
C ASN A 356 -8.76 12.32 -15.58
N ASP A 357 -10.09 12.39 -15.67
CA ASP A 357 -10.95 12.48 -14.50
C ASP A 357 -10.95 11.18 -13.68
N VAL A 358 -11.22 11.31 -12.38
CA VAL A 358 -11.35 10.19 -11.45
C VAL A 358 -12.83 9.99 -11.14
N ILE A 359 -13.38 8.83 -11.47
CA ILE A 359 -14.77 8.47 -11.29
C ILE A 359 -14.84 7.50 -10.10
N ILE A 360 -15.55 7.87 -9.05
CA ILE A 360 -15.74 7.06 -7.84
C ILE A 360 -17.18 6.55 -7.81
N LEU A 361 -17.36 5.24 -8.00
CA LEU A 361 -18.63 4.57 -7.79
C LEU A 361 -18.79 4.23 -6.30
N LEU A 362 -19.83 4.76 -5.66
CA LEU A 362 -20.16 4.49 -4.26
C LEU A 362 -21.36 3.55 -4.17
N GLY A 363 -21.20 2.45 -3.42
CA GLY A 363 -22.25 1.47 -3.16
C GLY A 363 -23.22 1.86 -2.05
N ASP A 364 -23.07 3.04 -1.45
CA ASP A 364 -23.83 3.50 -0.27
C ASP A 364 -25.36 3.47 -0.52
N ASP A 365 -25.79 3.64 -1.77
CA ASP A 365 -27.20 3.67 -2.19
C ASP A 365 -27.69 2.36 -2.85
N GLY A 366 -26.90 1.29 -2.76
CA GLY A 366 -27.24 -0.05 -3.26
C GLY A 366 -26.61 -0.41 -4.60
N SER A 367 -27.15 -1.47 -5.24
CA SER A 367 -26.66 -1.95 -6.54
C SER A 367 -27.02 -0.99 -7.68
N MET A 368 -26.09 -0.77 -8.60
CA MET A 368 -26.25 0.04 -9.79
C MET A 368 -26.63 -0.84 -10.99
N GLU A 369 -27.83 -0.63 -11.53
CA GLU A 369 -28.33 -1.37 -12.69
C GLU A 369 -27.95 -0.66 -14.00
N LEU A 370 -27.19 -1.34 -14.88
CA LEU A 370 -26.76 -0.76 -16.16
C LEU A 370 -27.79 -0.87 -17.28
N ASN A 371 -28.79 -1.76 -17.19
CA ASN A 371 -29.86 -1.91 -18.18
C ASN A 371 -29.36 -1.94 -19.65
N ASP A 372 -28.41 -2.82 -19.96
CA ASP A 372 -27.70 -2.92 -21.26
C ASP A 372 -26.80 -1.72 -21.65
N ALA A 373 -26.66 -0.71 -20.80
CA ALA A 373 -25.72 0.37 -21.01
C ALA A 373 -24.28 -0.11 -20.76
N THR A 374 -23.34 0.58 -21.42
CA THR A 374 -21.90 0.34 -21.28
C THR A 374 -21.24 1.57 -20.66
N ILE A 375 -20.29 1.37 -19.77
CA ILE A 375 -19.44 2.45 -19.24
C ILE A 375 -18.25 2.58 -20.19
N ASN A 376 -18.17 3.70 -20.91
CA ASN A 376 -17.10 3.94 -21.87
C ASN A 376 -16.08 4.90 -21.27
N LEU A 377 -14.92 4.38 -20.87
CA LEU A 377 -13.86 5.21 -20.31
C LEU A 377 -13.14 5.99 -21.42
N GLN A 378 -12.77 7.23 -21.11
CA GLN A 378 -11.89 8.07 -21.92
C GLN A 378 -10.43 7.87 -21.50
N SER A 379 -9.50 8.32 -22.34
CA SER A 379 -8.09 8.17 -22.03
C SER A 379 -7.73 8.87 -20.70
N GLY A 380 -6.91 8.20 -19.90
CA GLY A 380 -6.48 8.69 -18.60
C GLY A 380 -7.49 8.51 -17.46
N GLN A 381 -8.75 8.15 -17.73
CA GLN A 381 -9.77 8.07 -16.69
C GLN A 381 -9.51 6.95 -15.68
N LYS A 382 -9.87 7.21 -14.42
CA LYS A 382 -9.70 6.27 -13.30
C LYS A 382 -11.07 5.94 -12.73
N LEU A 383 -11.57 4.73 -12.96
CA LEU A 383 -12.81 4.22 -12.39
C LEU A 383 -12.51 3.43 -11.11
N LEU A 384 -12.90 3.99 -9.97
CA LEU A 384 -12.60 3.48 -8.65
C LEU A 384 -13.87 3.21 -7.86
N SER A 385 -13.75 2.35 -6.86
CA SER A 385 -14.78 2.13 -5.85
C SER A 385 -14.13 1.76 -4.52
N PRO A 386 -14.82 1.92 -3.36
CA PRO A 386 -14.29 1.46 -2.09
C PRO A 386 -13.89 -0.01 -2.13
N GLY A 387 -12.64 -0.29 -1.72
CA GLY A 387 -11.98 -1.59 -1.88
C GLY A 387 -10.97 -1.65 -3.04
N GLY A 388 -10.93 -0.62 -3.88
CA GLY A 388 -9.87 -0.36 -4.85
C GLY A 388 -8.86 0.67 -4.33
N PHE A 389 -7.91 1.03 -5.19
CA PHE A 389 -6.99 2.15 -4.95
C PHE A 389 -6.46 2.74 -6.25
N LEU A 390 -5.89 3.94 -6.15
CA LEU A 390 -5.13 4.60 -7.21
C LEU A 390 -3.77 5.02 -6.65
N THR A 391 -2.69 4.66 -7.34
CA THR A 391 -1.36 5.20 -7.00
C THR A 391 -1.23 6.57 -7.63
N VAL A 392 -0.92 7.58 -6.83
CA VAL A 392 -0.77 8.96 -7.30
C VAL A 392 0.59 9.52 -6.91
N ALA A 393 1.01 10.56 -7.63
CA ALA A 393 2.28 11.24 -7.44
C ALA A 393 2.10 12.72 -7.07
N ALA A 394 3.12 13.27 -6.42
CA ALA A 394 3.19 14.69 -6.09
C ALA A 394 3.45 15.58 -7.33
N ASP A 395 4.13 15.04 -8.33
CA ASP A 395 4.49 15.71 -9.58
C ASP A 395 4.50 14.75 -10.77
N ALA A 396 4.67 15.31 -11.98
CA ALA A 396 4.68 14.55 -13.23
C ALA A 396 5.88 13.58 -13.33
N GLU A 397 6.98 13.87 -12.62
CA GLU A 397 8.18 13.04 -12.58
C GLU A 397 8.06 11.86 -11.60
N GLY A 398 7.03 11.81 -10.76
CA GLY A 398 6.84 10.74 -9.78
C GLY A 398 7.81 10.81 -8.60
N SER A 399 8.24 12.02 -8.19
CA SER A 399 9.27 12.19 -7.15
C SER A 399 8.88 11.62 -5.78
N ARG A 400 7.58 11.64 -5.48
CA ARG A 400 6.93 11.02 -4.32
C ARG A 400 5.63 10.36 -4.78
N LYS A 401 5.25 9.26 -4.16
CA LYS A 401 4.02 8.53 -4.47
C LYS A 401 3.35 8.02 -3.21
N THR A 402 2.02 7.97 -3.24
CA THR A 402 1.19 7.36 -2.21
C THR A 402 -0.08 6.77 -2.85
N GLN A 403 -0.93 6.12 -2.06
CA GLN A 403 -2.17 5.51 -2.54
C GLN A 403 -3.38 6.32 -2.10
N PHE A 404 -4.23 6.69 -3.06
CA PHE A 404 -5.57 7.17 -2.79
C PHE A 404 -6.56 5.99 -2.72
N ARG A 405 -7.38 5.96 -1.67
CA ARG A 405 -8.41 4.94 -1.46
C ARG A 405 -9.76 5.63 -1.22
N PRO A 406 -10.76 5.44 -2.10
CA PRO A 406 -12.08 5.97 -1.87
C PRO A 406 -12.69 5.41 -0.58
N GLU A 407 -13.30 6.27 0.22
CA GLU A 407 -14.11 5.89 1.38
C GLU A 407 -15.55 5.53 0.95
N GLY A 408 -16.23 4.70 1.75
CA GLY A 408 -17.63 4.32 1.54
C GLY A 408 -17.81 2.81 1.37
N GLU A 409 -18.98 2.41 0.89
CA GLU A 409 -19.26 1.02 0.52
C GLU A 409 -18.87 0.70 -0.93
N ARG A 410 -18.40 -0.53 -1.16
CA ARG A 410 -18.02 -1.03 -2.49
C ARG A 410 -19.24 -1.00 -3.42
N ALA A 411 -19.10 -0.39 -4.59
CA ALA A 411 -20.14 -0.35 -5.60
C ALA A 411 -20.35 -1.73 -6.23
N LYS A 412 -21.64 -2.07 -6.38
CA LYS A 412 -22.11 -3.28 -7.02
C LYS A 412 -22.72 -2.93 -8.37
N LEU A 413 -22.16 -3.45 -9.44
CA LEU A 413 -22.70 -3.30 -10.80
C LEU A 413 -23.50 -4.55 -11.17
N GLU A 414 -24.76 -4.36 -11.50
CA GLU A 414 -25.66 -5.42 -11.95
C GLU A 414 -26.19 -5.11 -13.36
N ASN A 415 -26.40 -6.15 -14.17
CA ASN A 415 -27.09 -6.01 -15.45
C ASN A 415 -28.24 -7.02 -15.52
N LEU A 416 -29.46 -6.54 -15.27
CA LEU A 416 -30.66 -7.38 -15.13
C LEU A 416 -31.48 -7.54 -16.42
N SER A 417 -31.09 -6.88 -17.52
CA SER A 417 -31.92 -6.76 -18.74
C SER A 417 -32.23 -8.07 -19.47
N ILE A 418 -31.54 -9.18 -19.20
CA ILE A 418 -31.69 -10.43 -19.99
C ILE A 418 -32.91 -11.27 -19.53
N ARG A 419 -33.76 -10.76 -18.62
CA ARG A 419 -34.91 -11.51 -18.08
C ARG A 419 -36.21 -11.46 -18.90
N SER A 420 -36.24 -10.82 -20.06
CA SER A 420 -37.48 -10.81 -20.88
C SER A 420 -37.48 -11.93 -21.91
N GLU A 421 -38.47 -12.83 -21.82
CA GLU A 421 -38.71 -13.99 -22.71
C GLU A 421 -38.89 -13.64 -24.21
N GLU A 422 -38.77 -12.37 -24.62
CA GLU A 422 -39.16 -11.90 -25.97
C GLU A 422 -38.02 -11.31 -26.84
N VAL A 423 -36.75 -11.30 -26.39
CA VAL A 423 -35.67 -10.62 -27.13
C VAL A 423 -34.51 -11.57 -27.50
N GLU A 424 -34.80 -12.59 -28.32
CA GLU A 424 -33.76 -13.47 -28.89
C GLU A 424 -32.85 -12.77 -29.92
N SER A 425 -33.23 -11.61 -30.45
CA SER A 425 -32.55 -10.99 -31.60
C SER A 425 -31.62 -9.82 -31.27
N GLN A 426 -31.50 -9.39 -30.00
CA GLN A 426 -30.66 -8.24 -29.62
C GLN A 426 -29.75 -8.54 -28.43
N ARG A 427 -28.99 -9.64 -28.51
CA ARG A 427 -27.85 -9.85 -27.61
C ARG A 427 -26.82 -8.75 -27.87
N VAL A 428 -26.57 -7.91 -26.87
CA VAL A 428 -25.56 -6.85 -26.93
C VAL A 428 -24.20 -7.52 -26.87
N SER A 429 -23.56 -7.70 -28.02
CA SER A 429 -22.14 -8.07 -28.08
C SER A 429 -21.31 -6.81 -27.83
N GLY A 430 -20.72 -6.69 -26.64
CA GLY A 430 -19.90 -5.55 -26.26
C GLY A 430 -19.15 -5.81 -24.96
N ASN A 431 -18.36 -4.83 -24.52
CA ASN A 431 -17.78 -4.86 -23.17
C ASN A 431 -18.69 -4.05 -22.23
N LEU A 432 -18.88 -4.53 -20.99
CA LEU A 432 -19.70 -3.78 -20.01
C LEU A 432 -18.98 -2.49 -19.60
N ILE A 433 -17.68 -2.59 -19.35
CA ILE A 433 -16.75 -1.49 -19.15
C ILE A 433 -15.77 -1.49 -20.32
N VAL A 434 -15.82 -0.45 -21.15
CA VAL A 434 -14.93 -0.25 -22.28
C VAL A 434 -13.71 0.55 -21.83
N LEU A 435 -12.54 -0.07 -21.89
CA LEU A 435 -11.26 0.55 -21.55
C LEU A 435 -10.76 1.47 -22.67
N ALA A 436 -9.99 2.48 -22.28
CA ALA A 436 -9.20 3.33 -23.16
C ALA A 436 -7.75 3.40 -22.64
N ASP A 437 -6.86 4.05 -23.38
CA ASP A 437 -5.46 4.20 -23.00
C ASP A 437 -5.29 4.91 -21.65
N ASN A 438 -4.36 4.43 -20.81
CA ASN A 438 -4.04 5.03 -19.51
C ASN A 438 -5.21 4.97 -18.50
N THR A 439 -6.04 3.92 -18.56
CA THR A 439 -7.20 3.77 -17.67
C THR A 439 -6.95 2.84 -16.49
N THR A 440 -7.67 3.09 -15.39
CA THR A 440 -7.70 2.21 -14.21
C THR A 440 -9.14 1.81 -13.92
N VAL A 441 -9.36 0.54 -13.61
CA VAL A 441 -10.61 0.01 -13.06
C VAL A 441 -10.30 -0.74 -11.78
N SER A 442 -10.71 -0.20 -10.63
CA SER A 442 -10.37 -0.82 -9.35
C SER A 442 -11.48 -0.82 -8.30
N GLY A 443 -11.62 -1.96 -7.63
CA GLY A 443 -12.42 -2.10 -6.43
C GLY A 443 -13.89 -2.43 -6.65
N LEU A 444 -14.32 -2.79 -7.86
CA LEU A 444 -15.72 -3.01 -8.18
C LEU A 444 -16.19 -4.42 -7.79
N GLU A 445 -17.47 -4.57 -7.43
CA GLU A 445 -18.16 -5.86 -7.43
C GLU A 445 -19.12 -5.89 -8.63
N ILE A 446 -18.95 -6.83 -9.55
CA ILE A 446 -19.68 -6.90 -10.81
C ILE A 446 -20.36 -8.26 -10.90
N ASN A 447 -21.69 -8.26 -11.04
CA ASN A 447 -22.51 -9.45 -11.17
C ASN A 447 -23.45 -9.33 -12.37
N VAL A 448 -23.13 -10.01 -13.45
CA VAL A 448 -23.81 -9.85 -14.74
C VAL A 448 -24.21 -11.21 -15.34
N PRO A 449 -25.27 -11.82 -14.79
CA PRO A 449 -25.73 -13.12 -15.25
C PRO A 449 -26.20 -13.06 -16.71
N GLY A 450 -25.70 -13.97 -17.56
CA GLY A 450 -26.10 -14.08 -18.96
C GLY A 450 -25.47 -13.05 -19.92
N TYR A 451 -24.59 -12.16 -19.46
CA TYR A 451 -23.97 -11.15 -20.33
C TYR A 451 -23.09 -11.78 -21.39
N THR A 452 -23.29 -11.43 -22.67
CA THR A 452 -22.55 -11.98 -23.82
C THR A 452 -21.46 -11.02 -24.31
N GLY A 453 -20.30 -11.08 -23.68
CA GLY A 453 -19.14 -10.26 -24.03
C GLY A 453 -18.11 -10.24 -22.92
N SER A 454 -17.17 -9.31 -22.99
CA SER A 454 -16.19 -9.12 -21.91
C SER A 454 -16.77 -8.23 -20.82
N ILE A 455 -16.52 -8.50 -19.55
CA ILE A 455 -17.02 -7.57 -18.51
C ILE A 455 -16.18 -6.29 -18.52
N ILE A 456 -14.86 -6.44 -18.47
CA ILE A 456 -13.93 -5.33 -18.62
C ILE A 456 -13.13 -5.60 -19.88
N GLY A 457 -13.14 -4.67 -20.83
CA GLY A 457 -12.30 -4.87 -22.01
C GLY A 457 -12.15 -3.68 -22.90
N GLY A 458 -11.14 -3.71 -23.76
CA GLY A 458 -10.83 -2.63 -24.69
C GLY A 458 -10.14 -3.14 -25.93
N SER A 459 -10.17 -2.36 -27.01
CA SER A 459 -9.53 -2.70 -28.28
C SER A 459 -8.71 -1.55 -28.80
N GLY A 460 -7.53 -1.86 -29.35
CA GLY A 460 -6.59 -0.83 -29.78
C GLY A 460 -5.98 -0.09 -28.60
N ILE A 461 -5.75 -0.80 -27.49
CA ILE A 461 -5.20 -0.23 -26.27
C ILE A 461 -3.70 0.04 -26.42
N SER A 462 -3.29 1.24 -26.04
CA SER A 462 -1.89 1.62 -25.84
C SER A 462 -1.69 2.28 -24.48
N GLY A 463 -0.44 2.40 -24.05
CA GLY A 463 -0.12 2.96 -22.73
C GLY A 463 -0.53 2.03 -21.59
N GLU A 464 -0.86 2.60 -20.44
CA GLU A 464 -1.04 1.83 -19.21
C GLU A 464 -2.50 1.40 -18.97
N ILE A 465 -2.71 0.17 -18.51
CA ILE A 465 -4.01 -0.32 -18.03
C ILE A 465 -3.82 -0.96 -16.67
N ASN A 466 -4.64 -0.54 -15.70
CA ASN A 466 -4.70 -1.17 -14.39
C ASN A 466 -6.10 -1.73 -14.13
N VAL A 467 -6.24 -3.05 -13.98
CA VAL A 467 -7.49 -3.69 -13.56
C VAL A 467 -7.25 -4.43 -12.25
N THR A 468 -7.62 -3.82 -11.13
CA THR A 468 -7.18 -4.29 -9.81
C THR A 468 -8.27 -4.41 -8.76
N ASN A 469 -8.22 -5.46 -7.93
CA ASN A 469 -9.13 -5.64 -6.77
C ASN A 469 -10.62 -5.69 -7.12
N ASN A 470 -10.98 -6.21 -8.29
CA ASN A 470 -12.38 -6.37 -8.68
C ASN A 470 -12.90 -7.76 -8.33
N ILE A 471 -14.16 -7.87 -7.92
CA ILE A 471 -14.89 -9.14 -7.81
C ILE A 471 -15.81 -9.22 -9.04
N ILE A 472 -15.55 -10.15 -9.93
CA ILE A 472 -16.27 -10.30 -11.20
C ILE A 472 -16.92 -11.67 -11.21
N SER A 473 -18.25 -11.69 -11.25
CA SER A 473 -19.05 -12.90 -11.33
C SER A 473 -19.95 -12.84 -12.55
N GLY A 474 -19.82 -13.86 -13.39
CA GLY A 474 -20.77 -14.15 -14.45
C GLY A 474 -21.87 -15.08 -13.92
N SER A 475 -22.87 -15.31 -14.76
CA SER A 475 -23.66 -16.53 -14.66
C SER A 475 -23.81 -17.11 -16.03
N TYR A 476 -23.48 -18.38 -16.13
CA TYR A 476 -23.79 -19.18 -17.28
C TYR A 476 -25.27 -19.51 -17.22
N SER A 477 -26.08 -18.75 -17.96
CA SER A 477 -27.45 -19.15 -18.19
C SER A 477 -27.43 -20.36 -19.14
N SER A 478 -27.46 -21.57 -18.56
CA SER A 478 -27.76 -22.81 -19.29
C SER A 478 -29.23 -22.90 -19.70
N GLU A 479 -30.04 -21.86 -19.44
CA GLU A 479 -31.34 -21.63 -20.07
C GLU A 479 -31.17 -21.27 -21.55
N SER A 480 -30.49 -22.14 -22.30
CA SER A 480 -30.83 -22.31 -23.70
C SER A 480 -32.20 -22.96 -23.73
N ILE A 481 -33.21 -22.17 -24.08
CA ILE A 481 -34.50 -22.70 -24.53
C ILE A 481 -34.16 -23.61 -25.72
N PHE A 482 -34.25 -24.92 -25.51
CA PHE A 482 -34.11 -25.90 -26.58
C PHE A 482 -35.32 -25.73 -27.50
N GLU A 483 -35.27 -24.78 -28.44
CA GLU A 483 -36.17 -24.84 -29.57
C GLU A 483 -35.81 -26.08 -30.41
N GLU A 484 -36.82 -26.79 -30.89
CA GLU A 484 -36.62 -28.01 -31.67
C GLU A 484 -35.70 -27.70 -32.85
N ASN A 485 -34.50 -28.30 -32.83
CA ASN A 485 -33.47 -28.19 -33.86
C ASN A 485 -32.58 -26.93 -33.85
N GLU A 486 -32.07 -26.43 -32.72
CA GLU A 486 -30.96 -25.45 -32.71
C GLU A 486 -29.73 -25.92 -31.90
N SER A 487 -28.53 -25.69 -32.46
CA SER A 487 -27.26 -25.90 -31.75
C SER A 487 -26.94 -24.71 -30.86
N VAL A 488 -26.76 -24.95 -29.56
CA VAL A 488 -26.36 -23.91 -28.61
C VAL A 488 -24.84 -23.73 -28.70
N VAL A 489 -24.40 -22.77 -29.51
CA VAL A 489 -23.01 -22.34 -29.54
C VAL A 489 -22.81 -21.34 -28.40
N PHE A 490 -22.06 -21.72 -27.40
CA PHE A 490 -21.63 -20.79 -26.36
C PHE A 490 -20.56 -19.87 -26.97
N LYS A 491 -20.82 -18.56 -26.94
CA LYS A 491 -19.83 -17.56 -27.37
C LYS A 491 -18.75 -17.44 -26.30
N ASP A 492 -17.57 -16.95 -26.68
CA ASP A 492 -16.51 -16.65 -25.72
C ASP A 492 -16.98 -15.55 -24.74
N TYR A 493 -17.05 -15.90 -23.45
CA TYR A 493 -17.35 -15.00 -22.35
C TYR A 493 -16.06 -14.72 -21.58
N ASN A 494 -15.54 -13.51 -21.72
CA ASN A 494 -14.33 -13.07 -21.03
C ASN A 494 -14.72 -12.31 -19.75
N ALA A 495 -14.05 -12.54 -18.63
CA ALA A 495 -14.16 -11.58 -17.52
C ALA A 495 -13.39 -10.30 -17.87
N ILE A 496 -12.14 -10.46 -18.31
CA ILE A 496 -11.26 -9.36 -18.74
C ILE A 496 -10.70 -9.70 -20.13
N SER A 497 -10.86 -8.80 -21.11
CA SER A 497 -10.29 -8.97 -22.46
C SER A 497 -9.68 -7.66 -22.99
N ILE A 498 -8.37 -7.65 -23.17
CA ILE A 498 -7.63 -6.48 -23.64
C ILE A 498 -6.99 -6.80 -24.98
N LEU A 499 -7.40 -6.08 -26.03
CA LEU A 499 -6.79 -6.16 -27.35
C LEU A 499 -5.88 -4.94 -27.56
N LEU A 500 -4.57 -5.17 -27.60
CA LEU A 500 -3.54 -4.15 -27.73
C LEU A 500 -3.52 -3.53 -29.12
N GLN A 501 -3.08 -2.27 -29.19
CA GLN A 501 -2.83 -1.60 -30.45
C GLN A 501 -1.55 -2.14 -31.08
N GLN A 502 -1.66 -2.52 -32.34
CA GLN A 502 -0.48 -2.89 -33.13
C GLN A 502 0.53 -1.73 -33.13
N ASP A 503 1.78 -2.09 -32.93
CA ASP A 503 2.93 -1.21 -32.99
C ASP A 503 2.99 -0.08 -31.93
N LYS A 504 2.43 -0.31 -30.75
CA LYS A 504 2.51 0.63 -29.61
C LYS A 504 3.03 -0.03 -28.34
N ASN A 505 3.57 0.80 -27.46
CA ASN A 505 3.90 0.36 -26.12
C ASN A 505 2.62 0.18 -25.30
N ALA A 506 2.62 -0.83 -24.44
CA ALA A 506 1.55 -1.07 -23.48
C ALA A 506 2.15 -1.58 -22.17
N ASP A 507 1.57 -1.15 -21.05
CA ASP A 507 1.86 -1.66 -19.71
C ASP A 507 0.54 -2.11 -19.08
N ILE A 508 0.35 -3.41 -18.94
CA ILE A 508 -0.92 -4.02 -18.55
C ILE A 508 -0.75 -4.68 -17.20
N ASN A 509 -1.41 -4.15 -16.18
CA ASN A 509 -1.39 -4.68 -14.82
C ASN A 509 -2.78 -5.17 -14.39
N ILE A 510 -2.93 -6.47 -14.20
CA ILE A 510 -4.18 -7.12 -13.78
C ILE A 510 -3.92 -7.86 -12.47
N ALA A 511 -4.33 -7.27 -11.35
CA ALA A 511 -3.93 -7.79 -10.04
C ALA A 511 -5.03 -7.86 -8.97
N GLY A 512 -5.03 -8.92 -8.18
CA GLY A 512 -5.92 -9.03 -7.01
C GLY A 512 -7.40 -9.21 -7.35
N ASN A 513 -7.74 -9.65 -8.57
CA ASN A 513 -9.14 -9.83 -8.97
C ASN A 513 -9.67 -11.21 -8.54
N GLU A 514 -10.96 -11.28 -8.18
CA GLU A 514 -11.68 -12.53 -7.94
C GLU A 514 -12.68 -12.75 -9.08
N ILE A 515 -12.45 -13.76 -9.92
CA ILE A 515 -13.20 -13.98 -11.16
C ILE A 515 -13.90 -15.35 -11.09
N SER A 516 -15.19 -15.40 -11.42
CA SER A 516 -15.91 -16.67 -11.46
C SER A 516 -17.02 -16.78 -12.51
N ASN A 517 -17.29 -18.01 -12.96
CA ASN A 517 -18.37 -18.37 -13.89
C ASN A 517 -18.24 -17.74 -15.29
N PHE A 518 -17.04 -17.86 -15.88
CA PHE A 518 -16.74 -17.42 -17.26
C PHE A 518 -16.16 -18.57 -18.07
N SER A 519 -16.21 -18.50 -19.41
CA SER A 519 -15.44 -19.44 -20.24
C SER A 519 -13.97 -19.05 -20.31
N LYS A 520 -13.68 -17.75 -20.21
CA LYS A 520 -12.32 -17.22 -20.18
C LYS A 520 -12.17 -16.22 -19.04
N GLY A 521 -11.17 -16.38 -18.19
CA GLY A 521 -10.91 -15.47 -17.07
C GLY A 521 -10.29 -14.16 -17.56
N ILE A 522 -9.01 -14.21 -17.90
CA ILE A 522 -8.22 -13.06 -18.35
C ILE A 522 -7.65 -13.36 -19.73
N GLU A 523 -7.84 -12.45 -20.67
CA GLU A 523 -7.32 -12.52 -22.03
C GLU A 523 -6.62 -11.22 -22.40
N VAL A 524 -5.34 -11.29 -22.79
CA VAL A 524 -4.59 -10.16 -23.34
C VAL A 524 -4.01 -10.55 -24.69
N ASN A 525 -4.50 -9.90 -25.75
CA ASN A 525 -4.17 -10.24 -27.13
C ASN A 525 -3.52 -9.04 -27.84
N SER A 526 -2.56 -9.31 -28.72
CA SER A 526 -1.99 -8.33 -29.66
C SER A 526 -2.19 -8.85 -31.09
N PRO A 527 -2.71 -8.04 -32.02
CA PRO A 527 -2.88 -8.46 -33.40
C PRO A 527 -1.58 -8.97 -34.04
N GLU A 528 -1.67 -10.05 -34.83
CA GLU A 528 -0.53 -10.60 -35.55
C GLU A 528 0.12 -9.54 -36.46
N ILE A 529 1.44 -9.35 -36.34
CA ILE A 529 2.19 -8.40 -37.15
C ILE A 529 2.51 -9.05 -38.51
N GLN A 530 1.80 -8.65 -39.57
CA GLN A 530 1.97 -9.21 -40.91
C GLN A 530 3.35 -8.96 -41.57
N GLU A 531 4.16 -8.02 -41.06
CA GLU A 531 5.52 -7.79 -41.54
C GLU A 531 6.51 -7.74 -40.38
N ARG A 532 7.53 -8.62 -40.39
CA ARG A 532 8.69 -8.62 -39.48
C ARG A 532 9.58 -7.38 -39.70
N GLY A 533 9.02 -6.19 -39.53
CA GLY A 533 9.74 -4.94 -39.41
C GLY A 533 10.34 -4.80 -38.01
N VAL A 534 11.40 -4.01 -37.89
CA VAL A 534 12.09 -3.75 -36.62
C VAL A 534 11.22 -2.83 -35.74
N ASN A 535 10.14 -3.38 -35.20
CA ASN A 535 9.27 -2.65 -34.29
C ASN A 535 9.94 -2.62 -32.91
N THR A 536 10.15 -1.41 -32.38
CA THR A 536 10.85 -1.16 -31.10
C THR A 536 9.88 -1.03 -29.93
N ASN A 537 8.67 -1.56 -30.07
CA ASN A 537 7.67 -1.41 -29.02
C ASN A 537 8.04 -2.30 -27.84
N GLN A 538 7.57 -1.91 -26.66
CA GLN A 538 7.75 -2.64 -25.42
C GLN A 538 6.35 -2.92 -24.86
N ILE A 539 6.07 -4.20 -24.62
CA ILE A 539 4.80 -4.64 -24.04
C ILE A 539 5.12 -5.30 -22.71
N ASP A 540 4.77 -4.64 -21.62
CA ASP A 540 4.89 -5.16 -20.27
C ASP A 540 3.51 -5.64 -19.81
N ILE A 541 3.40 -6.90 -19.38
CA ILE A 541 2.17 -7.49 -18.86
C ILE A 541 2.48 -8.12 -17.51
N ASN A 542 1.75 -7.70 -16.48
CA ASN A 542 1.79 -8.23 -15.15
C ASN A 542 0.41 -8.74 -14.74
N ILE A 543 0.28 -10.04 -14.49
CA ILE A 543 -0.95 -10.69 -14.02
C ILE A 543 -0.64 -11.38 -12.70
N SER A 544 -1.03 -10.76 -11.57
CA SER A 544 -0.67 -11.28 -10.24
C SER A 544 -1.81 -11.36 -9.23
N ASP A 545 -1.71 -12.25 -8.26
CA ASP A 545 -2.63 -12.32 -7.11
C ASP A 545 -4.12 -12.50 -7.47
N ASN A 546 -4.43 -13.01 -8.67
CA ASN A 546 -5.82 -13.21 -9.09
C ASN A 546 -6.35 -14.58 -8.63
N LYS A 547 -7.64 -14.64 -8.29
CA LYS A 547 -8.35 -15.88 -7.95
C LYS A 547 -9.42 -16.16 -9.00
N LEU A 548 -9.18 -17.14 -9.85
CA LEU A 548 -10.12 -17.56 -10.88
C LEU A 548 -10.76 -18.89 -10.45
N LYS A 549 -12.08 -18.92 -10.33
CA LYS A 549 -12.83 -20.09 -9.86
C LYS A 549 -13.97 -20.41 -10.80
N ASP A 550 -14.24 -21.69 -11.03
CA ASP A 550 -15.37 -22.12 -11.84
C ASP A 550 -15.33 -21.47 -13.24
N ILE A 551 -14.20 -21.63 -13.94
CA ILE A 551 -14.06 -21.20 -15.34
C ILE A 551 -14.50 -22.36 -16.21
N PHE A 552 -15.64 -22.25 -16.89
CA PHE A 552 -16.18 -23.38 -17.63
C PHE A 552 -16.73 -23.05 -19.00
N ALA A 553 -16.54 -23.99 -19.91
CA ALA A 553 -17.13 -24.00 -21.24
C ALA A 553 -17.75 -25.39 -21.44
N VAL A 554 -19.08 -25.46 -21.45
CA VAL A 554 -19.78 -26.74 -21.65
C VAL A 554 -20.73 -26.61 -22.82
N ASN A 555 -20.46 -27.35 -23.89
CA ASN A 555 -21.36 -27.42 -25.04
C ASN A 555 -22.31 -28.62 -24.91
N PHE A 556 -23.60 -28.40 -25.12
CA PHE A 556 -24.62 -29.44 -25.13
C PHE A 556 -25.23 -29.58 -26.53
N ILE A 557 -25.29 -30.79 -27.08
CA ILE A 557 -26.04 -31.09 -28.31
C ILE A 557 -27.32 -31.83 -27.94
N LYS A 558 -28.46 -31.37 -28.46
CA LYS A 558 -29.74 -32.09 -28.39
C LYS A 558 -30.44 -32.02 -29.74
N GLY A 559 -30.56 -33.15 -30.45
CA GLY A 559 -31.33 -33.22 -31.70
C GLY A 559 -31.04 -34.47 -32.54
N ASP A 560 -32.03 -34.91 -33.31
CA ASP A 560 -32.01 -36.21 -34.01
C ASP A 560 -31.18 -36.22 -35.31
N ASN A 561 -30.76 -35.08 -35.87
CA ASN A 561 -30.04 -35.02 -37.16
C ASN A 561 -29.24 -33.70 -37.35
N TYR A 562 -28.14 -33.51 -36.62
CA TYR A 562 -27.30 -32.32 -36.78
C TYR A 562 -25.96 -32.66 -37.46
N ILE A 563 -25.71 -32.02 -38.61
CA ILE A 563 -24.36 -31.89 -39.18
C ILE A 563 -23.81 -30.56 -38.67
N LEU A 564 -23.14 -30.59 -37.52
CA LEU A 564 -22.32 -29.46 -37.10
C LEU A 564 -20.96 -29.61 -37.76
N ASN A 565 -20.35 -28.48 -38.15
CA ASN A 565 -19.05 -28.52 -38.80
C ASN A 565 -17.90 -28.47 -37.77
N GLU A 566 -18.09 -27.82 -36.61
CA GLU A 566 -17.08 -27.70 -35.54
C GLU A 566 -17.75 -27.57 -34.16
N PHE A 567 -17.12 -28.17 -33.13
CA PHE A 567 -17.61 -28.20 -31.75
C PHE A 567 -16.47 -27.89 -30.78
N ASN A 568 -16.31 -26.61 -30.41
CA ASN A 568 -15.18 -26.16 -29.59
C ASN A 568 -15.65 -25.65 -28.23
N ALA A 569 -15.28 -26.34 -27.15
CA ALA A 569 -15.46 -25.89 -25.77
C ALA A 569 -14.10 -25.46 -25.22
N ASN A 570 -13.91 -24.15 -25.03
CA ASN A 570 -12.64 -23.59 -24.59
C ASN A 570 -12.81 -22.92 -23.23
N ALA A 571 -12.28 -23.55 -22.17
CA ALA A 571 -12.21 -22.98 -20.84
C ALA A 571 -10.78 -22.55 -20.55
N ILE A 572 -10.51 -21.25 -20.41
CA ILE A 572 -9.15 -20.74 -20.22
C ILE A 572 -9.08 -19.82 -19.00
N GLY A 573 -8.21 -20.11 -18.05
CA GLY A 573 -7.97 -19.23 -16.91
C GLY A 573 -7.36 -17.90 -17.36
N ILE A 574 -6.10 -17.98 -17.82
CA ILE A 574 -5.32 -16.83 -18.31
C ILE A 574 -4.83 -17.14 -19.72
N ALA A 575 -5.09 -16.24 -20.67
CA ALA A 575 -4.60 -16.30 -22.04
C ALA A 575 -3.79 -15.03 -22.36
N VAL A 576 -2.58 -15.20 -22.89
CA VAL A 576 -1.75 -14.09 -23.38
C VAL A 576 -1.22 -14.45 -24.76
N ASP A 577 -1.70 -13.73 -25.77
CA ASP A 577 -1.28 -13.84 -27.17
C ASP A 577 -0.59 -12.54 -27.59
N ILE A 578 0.73 -12.56 -27.79
CA ILE A 578 1.50 -11.37 -28.12
C ILE A 578 2.38 -11.60 -29.34
N SER A 579 2.19 -10.75 -30.34
CA SER A 579 3.11 -10.54 -31.46
C SER A 579 3.74 -9.16 -31.36
N SER A 580 4.87 -9.00 -30.67
CA SER A 580 5.65 -7.73 -30.61
C SER A 580 7.13 -8.02 -30.45
N ASN A 581 8.01 -7.03 -30.26
CA ASN A 581 9.39 -7.30 -29.80
C ASN A 581 9.51 -6.81 -28.35
N ASN A 582 10.52 -7.25 -27.61
CA ASN A 582 10.83 -6.80 -26.25
C ASN A 582 9.62 -6.85 -25.29
N SER A 583 8.94 -7.99 -25.21
CA SER A 583 7.81 -8.17 -24.31
C SER A 583 8.27 -8.73 -22.97
N ASN A 584 7.72 -8.22 -21.88
CA ASN A 584 7.88 -8.80 -20.55
C ASN A 584 6.54 -9.29 -20.05
N VAL A 585 6.37 -10.60 -19.91
CA VAL A 585 5.13 -11.22 -19.42
C VAL A 585 5.40 -11.86 -18.08
N ASN A 586 4.82 -11.31 -17.02
CA ASN A 586 4.92 -11.82 -15.65
C ASN A 586 3.54 -12.32 -15.20
N ILE A 587 3.45 -13.60 -14.87
CA ILE A 587 2.25 -14.24 -14.34
C ILE A 587 2.61 -14.91 -13.02
N SER A 588 2.24 -14.31 -11.90
CA SER A 588 2.64 -14.82 -10.59
C SER A 588 1.55 -14.84 -9.53
N ASP A 589 1.68 -15.77 -8.58
CA ASP A 589 0.86 -15.77 -7.36
C ASP A 589 -0.66 -15.88 -7.63
N ASN A 590 -1.07 -16.47 -8.77
CA ASN A 590 -2.48 -16.65 -9.10
C ASN A 590 -3.03 -17.99 -8.57
N GLU A 591 -4.29 -18.00 -8.15
CA GLU A 591 -5.07 -19.19 -7.75
C GLU A 591 -6.10 -19.51 -8.85
N LEU A 592 -5.87 -20.57 -9.63
CA LEU A 592 -6.72 -21.00 -10.74
C LEU A 592 -7.39 -22.34 -10.38
N LYS A 593 -8.69 -22.33 -10.05
CA LYS A 593 -9.41 -23.53 -9.58
C LYS A 593 -10.66 -23.83 -10.39
N GLY A 594 -10.85 -25.10 -10.74
CA GLY A 594 -12.09 -25.56 -11.39
C GLY A 594 -12.22 -25.03 -12.81
N ILE A 595 -11.21 -25.27 -13.65
CA ILE A 595 -11.23 -24.90 -15.06
C ILE A 595 -11.73 -26.10 -15.86
N ILE A 596 -12.94 -26.02 -16.41
CA ILE A 596 -13.69 -27.17 -16.93
C ILE A 596 -14.14 -26.91 -18.37
N ALA A 597 -13.57 -27.64 -19.33
CA ALA A 597 -14.08 -27.68 -20.70
C ALA A 597 -14.76 -29.03 -20.96
N ALA A 598 -16.01 -29.02 -21.43
CA ALA A 598 -16.67 -30.25 -21.80
C ALA A 598 -17.59 -30.16 -23.03
N ASN A 599 -17.55 -31.17 -23.89
CA ASN A 599 -18.62 -31.37 -24.88
C ASN A 599 -19.47 -32.58 -24.46
N LEU A 600 -20.77 -32.34 -24.25
CA LEU A 600 -21.73 -33.35 -23.85
C LEU A 600 -22.76 -33.51 -24.98
N ALA A 601 -22.81 -34.70 -25.60
CA ALA A 601 -23.78 -35.02 -26.62
C ALA A 601 -24.64 -36.25 -26.24
N PRO A 602 -25.45 -36.16 -25.16
CA PRO A 602 -26.34 -37.26 -24.79
C PRO A 602 -27.52 -37.30 -25.75
N ASN A 603 -27.60 -38.30 -26.63
CA ASN A 603 -28.73 -38.41 -27.55
C ASN A 603 -29.94 -39.08 -26.85
N ILE A 604 -30.80 -38.27 -26.24
CA ILE A 604 -32.00 -38.75 -25.55
C ILE A 604 -33.21 -38.46 -26.44
N ASN A 605 -33.74 -39.49 -27.12
CA ASN A 605 -35.01 -39.32 -27.86
C ASN A 605 -36.22 -39.15 -26.91
N GLU A 606 -37.38 -38.78 -27.43
CA GLU A 606 -38.62 -38.56 -26.65
C GLU A 606 -39.09 -39.76 -25.82
N ASN A 607 -38.58 -40.96 -26.07
CA ASN A 607 -38.89 -42.19 -25.34
C ASN A 607 -37.80 -42.57 -24.31
N GLY A 608 -36.76 -41.76 -24.14
CA GLY A 608 -35.59 -42.08 -23.31
C GLY A 608 -34.75 -43.24 -23.87
N ILE A 609 -34.82 -43.50 -25.17
CA ILE A 609 -34.00 -44.49 -25.87
C ILE A 609 -32.90 -43.75 -26.63
N LEU A 610 -31.66 -44.13 -26.35
CA LEU A 610 -30.51 -43.69 -27.11
C LEU A 610 -30.64 -44.06 -28.59
N VAL A 611 -30.57 -43.08 -29.49
CA VAL A 611 -30.46 -43.34 -30.94
C VAL A 611 -29.12 -42.77 -31.40
N ILE A 612 -28.32 -43.57 -32.09
CA ILE A 612 -26.98 -43.20 -32.56
C ILE A 612 -27.13 -42.19 -33.71
N ALA A 613 -26.64 -40.96 -33.52
CA ALA A 613 -26.44 -39.99 -34.59
C ALA A 613 -24.95 -39.98 -34.96
N GLU A 614 -24.67 -39.95 -36.25
CA GLU A 614 -23.30 -39.89 -36.79
C GLU A 614 -22.75 -38.47 -36.60
N VAL A 615 -21.70 -38.31 -35.77
CA VAL A 615 -21.03 -37.01 -35.55
C VAL A 615 -19.91 -36.88 -36.60
N ASN A 616 -20.12 -36.03 -37.59
CA ASN A 616 -19.16 -35.69 -38.65
C ASN A 616 -18.43 -34.34 -38.37
N ALA A 617 -18.31 -33.92 -37.11
CA ALA A 617 -17.79 -32.60 -36.71
C ALA A 617 -16.47 -32.72 -35.95
N ASP A 618 -15.49 -31.85 -36.23
CA ASP A 618 -14.28 -31.75 -35.39
C ASP A 618 -14.69 -31.26 -34.00
N SER A 619 -14.37 -32.03 -32.97
CA SER A 619 -14.77 -31.73 -31.58
C SER A 619 -13.53 -31.52 -30.72
N ASN A 620 -13.37 -30.31 -30.19
CA ASN A 620 -12.27 -29.94 -29.30
C ASN A 620 -12.82 -29.48 -27.96
N ALA A 621 -12.46 -30.18 -26.88
CA ALA A 621 -12.60 -29.67 -25.52
C ALA A 621 -11.20 -29.32 -24.99
N VAL A 622 -11.01 -28.04 -24.68
CA VAL A 622 -9.72 -27.49 -24.30
C VAL A 622 -9.89 -26.74 -22.98
N ALA A 623 -9.32 -27.30 -21.91
CA ALA A 623 -9.24 -26.65 -20.60
C ALA A 623 -7.79 -26.26 -20.36
N LYS A 624 -7.52 -24.94 -20.29
CA LYS A 624 -6.19 -24.41 -20.04
C LYS A 624 -6.14 -23.56 -18.78
N GLY A 625 -5.18 -23.81 -17.90
CA GLY A 625 -4.89 -22.93 -16.77
C GLY A 625 -4.33 -21.60 -17.26
N ILE A 626 -3.13 -21.68 -17.83
CA ILE A 626 -2.41 -20.58 -18.47
C ILE A 626 -2.13 -20.98 -19.91
N ASP A 627 -2.47 -20.14 -20.88
CA ASP A 627 -2.21 -20.30 -22.30
C ASP A 627 -1.38 -19.12 -22.83
N LEU A 628 -0.19 -19.41 -23.33
CA LEU A 628 0.74 -18.42 -23.85
C LEU A 628 1.08 -18.70 -25.32
N ASP A 629 0.86 -17.70 -26.16
CA ASP A 629 1.39 -17.63 -27.51
C ASP A 629 2.19 -16.33 -27.63
N VAL A 630 3.52 -16.42 -27.66
CA VAL A 630 4.37 -15.23 -27.60
C VAL A 630 5.37 -15.27 -28.74
N SER A 631 4.95 -14.68 -29.86
CA SER A 631 5.74 -14.55 -31.09
C SER A 631 6.53 -13.24 -31.07
N SER A 632 7.55 -13.15 -30.22
CA SER A 632 8.26 -11.88 -29.96
C SER A 632 9.76 -11.94 -29.65
N ASP A 633 10.62 -11.26 -30.42
CA ASP A 633 12.08 -11.25 -30.20
C ASP A 633 12.47 -10.51 -28.90
N ASN A 634 13.49 -11.02 -28.19
CA ASN A 634 14.04 -10.50 -26.93
C ASN A 634 13.02 -10.40 -25.79
N SER A 635 12.11 -11.36 -25.67
CA SER A 635 11.08 -11.33 -24.64
C SER A 635 11.45 -12.12 -23.41
N THR A 636 10.96 -11.67 -22.26
CA THR A 636 11.08 -12.38 -20.99
C THR A 636 9.69 -12.81 -20.54
N ILE A 637 9.52 -14.09 -20.26
CA ILE A 637 8.27 -14.67 -19.75
C ILE A 637 8.59 -15.31 -18.41
N ASN A 638 7.94 -14.86 -17.34
CA ASN A 638 8.08 -15.41 -16.00
C ASN A 638 6.72 -15.91 -15.50
N ILE A 639 6.64 -17.21 -15.19
CA ILE A 639 5.46 -17.85 -14.61
C ILE A 639 5.86 -18.42 -13.25
N ALA A 640 5.48 -17.78 -12.16
CA ALA A 640 5.98 -18.12 -10.83
C ALA A 640 4.88 -18.26 -9.77
N ASN A 641 5.01 -19.20 -8.83
CA ASN A 641 4.16 -19.29 -7.64
C ASN A 641 2.64 -19.44 -7.90
N ASN A 642 2.21 -19.95 -9.05
CA ASN A 642 0.79 -20.12 -9.33
C ASN A 642 0.26 -21.44 -8.75
N GLU A 643 -0.97 -21.44 -8.21
CA GLU A 643 -1.70 -22.64 -7.78
C GLU A 643 -2.79 -22.97 -8.81
N LEU A 644 -2.60 -24.07 -9.55
CA LEU A 644 -3.55 -24.58 -10.54
C LEU A 644 -4.16 -25.88 -10.03
N GLU A 645 -5.48 -25.89 -9.82
CA GLU A 645 -6.20 -27.03 -9.24
C GLU A 645 -7.45 -27.37 -10.07
N ASN A 646 -7.69 -28.67 -10.30
CA ASN A 646 -8.93 -29.17 -10.91
C ASN A 646 -9.12 -28.63 -12.33
N ILE A 647 -8.13 -28.86 -13.20
CA ILE A 647 -8.22 -28.52 -14.63
C ILE A 647 -8.72 -29.75 -15.38
N PHE A 648 -9.91 -29.67 -15.93
CA PHE A 648 -10.64 -30.81 -16.49
C PHE A 648 -11.10 -30.54 -17.92
N ALA A 649 -10.68 -31.39 -18.87
CA ALA A 649 -11.24 -31.42 -20.21
C ALA A 649 -11.92 -32.76 -20.46
N ALA A 650 -13.17 -32.79 -20.91
CA ALA A 650 -13.81 -34.04 -21.30
C ALA A 650 -14.81 -33.96 -22.44
N ASN A 651 -14.88 -35.01 -23.27
CA ASN A 651 -16.08 -35.25 -24.07
C ASN A 651 -16.78 -36.52 -23.60
N LEU A 652 -18.11 -36.43 -23.54
CA LEU A 652 -19.00 -37.58 -23.40
C LEU A 652 -19.86 -37.62 -24.66
N ILE A 653 -19.50 -38.53 -25.57
CA ILE A 653 -20.13 -38.66 -26.88
C ILE A 653 -20.73 -40.06 -26.98
N GLU A 654 -22.03 -40.10 -27.26
CA GLU A 654 -22.79 -41.32 -27.47
C GLU A 654 -23.19 -41.35 -28.96
N GLY A 655 -22.43 -42.07 -29.78
CA GLY A 655 -22.59 -42.08 -31.24
C GLY A 655 -21.32 -42.46 -32.02
N ASP A 656 -21.48 -42.78 -33.30
CA ASP A 656 -20.34 -43.00 -34.21
C ASP A 656 -19.67 -41.66 -34.53
N ILE A 657 -18.34 -41.62 -34.48
CA ILE A 657 -17.53 -40.42 -34.71
C ILE A 657 -16.65 -40.62 -35.96
N ASN A 658 -16.83 -39.75 -36.95
CA ASN A 658 -16.08 -39.78 -38.21
C ASN A 658 -15.14 -38.58 -38.39
N ALA A 659 -14.94 -37.76 -37.37
CA ALA A 659 -14.14 -36.53 -37.41
C ALA A 659 -13.05 -36.52 -36.33
N ASP A 660 -12.05 -35.65 -36.50
CA ASP A 660 -10.92 -35.58 -35.57
C ASP A 660 -11.41 -35.06 -34.20
N VAL A 661 -11.01 -35.75 -33.13
CA VAL A 661 -11.37 -35.34 -31.77
C VAL A 661 -10.10 -35.06 -30.98
N LYS A 662 -9.89 -33.81 -30.55
CA LYS A 662 -8.73 -33.41 -29.75
C LYS A 662 -9.15 -32.95 -28.36
N PHE A 663 -8.34 -33.34 -27.38
CA PHE A 663 -8.64 -33.12 -25.98
C PHE A 663 -7.39 -32.67 -25.25
N ASN A 664 -7.43 -31.44 -24.75
CA ASN A 664 -6.26 -30.85 -24.12
C ASN A 664 -6.68 -30.29 -22.75
N ALA A 665 -6.39 -31.03 -21.68
CA ALA A 665 -6.32 -30.46 -20.34
C ALA A 665 -4.87 -30.06 -20.09
N VAL A 666 -4.60 -28.76 -20.08
CA VAL A 666 -3.24 -28.23 -19.99
C VAL A 666 -3.17 -27.26 -18.83
N ALA A 667 -2.37 -27.53 -17.80
CA ALA A 667 -2.22 -26.56 -16.72
C ALA A 667 -1.47 -25.32 -17.20
N ILE A 668 -0.28 -25.50 -17.78
CA ILE A 668 0.49 -24.42 -18.41
C ILE A 668 0.79 -24.82 -19.85
N GLY A 669 0.18 -24.13 -20.81
CA GLY A 669 0.39 -24.31 -22.24
C GLY A 669 1.20 -23.15 -22.79
N ILE A 670 2.32 -23.46 -23.43
CA ILE A 670 3.14 -22.52 -24.19
C ILE A 670 3.20 -23.05 -25.61
N VAL A 671 2.46 -22.40 -26.51
CA VAL A 671 2.19 -22.94 -27.84
C VAL A 671 3.32 -22.58 -28.80
N ASP A 672 3.75 -21.33 -28.86
CA ASP A 672 4.77 -20.90 -29.80
C ASP A 672 5.67 -19.80 -29.20
N ILE A 673 6.98 -20.05 -29.24
CA ILE A 673 8.03 -19.05 -28.98
C ILE A 673 8.85 -18.93 -30.27
N ASN A 674 8.27 -18.27 -31.28
CA ASN A 674 8.94 -17.96 -32.55
C ASN A 674 9.83 -16.72 -32.41
N SER A 675 10.79 -16.73 -31.48
CA SER A 675 11.53 -15.52 -31.13
C SER A 675 12.99 -15.68 -30.78
N GLU A 676 13.85 -14.85 -31.35
CA GLU A 676 15.29 -14.83 -31.04
C GLU A 676 15.59 -14.18 -29.68
N ASN A 677 16.51 -14.77 -28.92
CA ASN A 677 16.99 -14.29 -27.61
C ASN A 677 15.91 -14.13 -26.51
N SER A 678 14.86 -14.95 -26.53
CA SER A 678 13.81 -14.93 -25.50
C SER A 678 14.14 -15.84 -24.32
N THR A 679 13.69 -15.47 -23.13
CA THR A 679 13.85 -16.26 -21.90
C THR A 679 12.50 -16.59 -21.32
N VAL A 680 12.26 -17.86 -21.03
CA VAL A 680 11.05 -18.34 -20.34
C VAL A 680 11.44 -19.01 -19.05
N ASN A 681 10.94 -18.50 -17.93
CA ASN A 681 11.16 -19.04 -16.60
C ASN A 681 9.81 -19.52 -16.01
N ILE A 682 9.73 -20.80 -15.64
CA ILE A 682 8.56 -21.41 -15.00
C ILE A 682 9.00 -21.98 -13.66
N THR A 683 8.69 -21.30 -12.56
CA THR A 683 9.25 -21.63 -11.24
C THR A 683 8.20 -21.74 -10.14
N ASP A 684 8.39 -22.67 -9.20
CA ASP A 684 7.61 -22.71 -7.95
C ASP A 684 6.06 -22.81 -8.13
N ASN A 685 5.58 -23.34 -9.27
CA ASN A 685 4.13 -23.52 -9.49
C ASN A 685 3.65 -24.82 -8.86
N LYS A 686 2.43 -24.80 -8.33
CA LYS A 686 1.75 -25.96 -7.75
C LYS A 686 0.61 -26.40 -8.66
N LEU A 687 0.76 -27.57 -9.28
CA LEU A 687 -0.17 -28.11 -10.26
C LEU A 687 -0.82 -29.39 -9.72
N GLU A 688 -2.09 -29.29 -9.32
CA GLU A 688 -2.85 -30.41 -8.78
C GLU A 688 -4.07 -30.76 -9.63
N ASN A 689 -4.42 -32.05 -9.71
CA ASN A 689 -5.71 -32.51 -10.23
C ASN A 689 -5.96 -32.11 -11.70
N ILE A 690 -5.06 -32.52 -12.61
CA ILE A 690 -5.19 -32.24 -14.05
C ILE A 690 -5.74 -33.48 -14.75
N PHE A 691 -6.90 -33.34 -15.38
CA PHE A 691 -7.69 -34.44 -15.89
C PHE A 691 -8.10 -34.21 -17.33
N ALA A 692 -7.75 -35.14 -18.23
CA ALA A 692 -8.36 -35.23 -19.55
C ALA A 692 -9.11 -36.57 -19.66
N ALA A 693 -10.39 -36.54 -20.02
CA ALA A 693 -11.19 -37.75 -20.14
C ALA A 693 -11.95 -37.80 -21.46
N ASN A 694 -11.89 -38.95 -22.12
CA ASN A 694 -12.68 -39.25 -23.29
C ASN A 694 -13.53 -40.49 -23.01
N LEU A 695 -14.84 -40.33 -23.05
CA LEU A 695 -15.80 -41.43 -22.93
C LEU A 695 -16.65 -41.44 -24.20
N ILE A 696 -16.33 -42.37 -25.11
CA ILE A 696 -17.05 -42.55 -26.38
C ILE A 696 -17.72 -43.91 -26.37
N GLU A 697 -19.03 -43.91 -26.57
CA GLU A 697 -19.83 -45.11 -26.82
C GLU A 697 -20.28 -45.08 -28.29
N GLY A 698 -19.57 -45.82 -29.16
CA GLY A 698 -19.75 -45.81 -30.63
C GLY A 698 -18.48 -46.19 -31.40
N ASP A 699 -18.60 -46.37 -32.72
CA ASP A 699 -17.45 -46.63 -33.59
C ASP A 699 -16.70 -45.32 -33.91
N ILE A 700 -15.37 -45.35 -33.78
CA ILE A 700 -14.50 -44.21 -34.10
C ILE A 700 -13.76 -44.50 -35.40
N ASN A 701 -14.05 -43.72 -36.44
CA ASN A 701 -13.43 -43.84 -37.76
C ASN A 701 -12.33 -42.79 -38.01
N ALA A 702 -12.00 -41.97 -37.01
CA ALA A 702 -11.04 -40.86 -37.08
C ALA A 702 -9.99 -40.89 -35.93
N PRO A 703 -8.84 -40.18 -36.07
CA PRO A 703 -7.89 -39.95 -34.99
C PRO A 703 -8.52 -39.35 -33.73
N THR A 704 -8.09 -39.83 -32.57
CA THR A 704 -8.39 -39.22 -31.27
C THR A 704 -7.08 -38.86 -30.56
N ASP A 705 -6.91 -37.58 -30.23
CA ASP A 705 -5.74 -37.07 -29.51
C ASP A 705 -6.14 -36.70 -28.07
N LEU A 706 -5.77 -37.52 -27.09
CA LEU A 706 -6.01 -37.24 -25.67
C LEU A 706 -4.72 -36.81 -24.98
N ILE A 707 -4.70 -35.58 -24.47
CA ILE A 707 -3.52 -34.96 -23.87
C ILE A 707 -3.93 -34.33 -22.52
N ALA A 708 -3.42 -34.91 -21.42
CA ALA A 708 -3.38 -34.26 -20.11
C ALA A 708 -1.93 -33.87 -19.81
N VAL A 709 -1.65 -32.58 -19.74
CA VAL A 709 -0.28 -32.05 -19.64
C VAL A 709 -0.21 -31.02 -18.52
N ALA A 710 0.71 -31.21 -17.58
CA ALA A 710 0.99 -30.19 -16.58
C ALA A 710 1.69 -28.97 -17.17
N ILE A 711 2.76 -29.20 -17.93
CA ILE A 711 3.50 -28.14 -18.62
C ILE A 711 3.76 -28.61 -20.05
N GLY A 712 3.16 -27.93 -21.01
CA GLY A 712 3.28 -28.25 -22.44
C GLY A 712 3.98 -27.12 -23.16
N ILE A 713 5.14 -27.41 -23.74
CA ILE A 713 5.88 -26.47 -24.60
C ILE A 713 5.94 -27.10 -25.98
N ILE A 714 5.25 -26.49 -26.95
CA ILE A 714 4.97 -27.13 -28.24
C ILE A 714 6.03 -26.76 -29.29
N ASP A 715 6.48 -25.50 -29.33
CA ASP A 715 7.43 -25.05 -30.35
C ASP A 715 8.34 -23.91 -29.85
N ILE A 716 9.66 -24.12 -29.88
CA ILE A 716 10.68 -23.09 -29.65
C ILE A 716 11.50 -23.01 -30.94
N LYS A 717 11.13 -22.10 -31.85
CA LYS A 717 11.85 -21.92 -33.12
C LYS A 717 12.77 -20.71 -33.05
N SER A 718 13.91 -20.84 -32.37
CA SER A 718 14.87 -19.73 -32.38
C SER A 718 16.29 -20.06 -31.98
N ASP A 719 17.18 -19.23 -32.51
CA ASP A 719 18.57 -19.16 -32.08
C ASP A 719 18.64 -18.38 -30.74
N ASN A 720 19.33 -18.96 -29.75
CA ASN A 720 19.65 -18.36 -28.43
C ASN A 720 18.51 -18.13 -27.43
N SER A 721 17.36 -18.81 -27.55
CA SER A 721 16.32 -18.74 -26.52
C SER A 721 16.53 -19.76 -25.39
N ASN A 722 16.24 -19.36 -24.15
CA ASN A 722 16.43 -20.18 -22.96
C ASN A 722 15.08 -20.48 -22.30
N VAL A 723 14.87 -21.74 -21.91
CA VAL A 723 13.71 -22.15 -21.13
C VAL A 723 14.20 -22.80 -19.84
N ASN A 724 13.83 -22.21 -18.71
CA ASN A 724 14.17 -22.66 -17.37
C ASN A 724 12.90 -23.10 -16.65
N ILE A 725 12.86 -24.36 -16.21
CA ILE A 725 11.74 -24.93 -15.45
C ILE A 725 12.32 -25.50 -14.15
N THR A 726 12.03 -24.89 -13.00
CA THR A 726 12.60 -25.29 -11.71
C THR A 726 11.56 -25.30 -10.60
N ASP A 727 11.70 -26.22 -9.64
CA ASP A 727 10.94 -26.21 -8.38
C ASP A 727 9.40 -26.24 -8.47
N ASN A 728 8.83 -26.74 -9.57
CA ASN A 728 7.38 -26.92 -9.72
C ASN A 728 6.88 -28.23 -9.04
N GLU A 729 5.78 -28.14 -8.30
CA GLU A 729 5.11 -29.28 -7.65
C GLU A 729 4.00 -29.85 -8.56
N LEU A 730 4.03 -31.17 -8.81
CA LEU A 730 3.04 -31.88 -9.62
C LEU A 730 2.34 -32.94 -8.78
N LYS A 731 1.01 -32.92 -8.73
CA LYS A 731 0.22 -33.90 -8.00
C LYS A 731 -1.04 -34.29 -8.77
N GLU A 732 -1.10 -35.55 -9.19
CA GLU A 732 -2.24 -36.15 -9.89
C GLU A 732 -2.50 -35.54 -11.29
N ILE A 733 -1.94 -36.21 -12.31
CA ILE A 733 -2.22 -35.96 -13.73
C ILE A 733 -2.82 -37.25 -14.30
N ILE A 734 -4.02 -37.17 -14.83
CA ILE A 734 -4.79 -38.33 -15.28
C ILE A 734 -5.34 -38.08 -16.68
N ALA A 735 -4.95 -38.92 -17.63
CA ALA A 735 -5.59 -39.03 -18.94
C ALA A 735 -6.35 -40.36 -19.00
N ILE A 736 -7.64 -40.32 -19.32
CA ILE A 736 -8.48 -41.52 -19.47
C ILE A 736 -9.10 -41.53 -20.87
N ASN A 737 -8.78 -42.53 -21.68
CA ASN A 737 -9.46 -42.79 -22.94
C ASN A 737 -10.26 -44.09 -22.82
N ALA A 738 -11.59 -43.99 -22.82
CA ALA A 738 -12.51 -45.13 -22.76
C ALA A 738 -13.40 -45.13 -24.00
N ILE A 739 -13.24 -46.14 -24.85
CA ILE A 739 -13.95 -46.30 -26.12
C ILE A 739 -14.67 -47.65 -26.11
N GLU A 740 -15.99 -47.65 -26.23
CA GLU A 740 -16.81 -48.86 -26.37
C GLU A 740 -17.52 -48.87 -27.74
N GLY A 741 -17.04 -49.70 -28.67
CA GLY A 741 -17.61 -49.85 -30.03
C GLY A 741 -18.43 -51.13 -30.21
N ASP A 742 -19.30 -51.19 -31.23
CA ASP A 742 -20.21 -52.32 -31.47
C ASP A 742 -19.48 -53.55 -32.04
N LYS A 743 -19.77 -54.72 -31.48
CA LYS A 743 -18.96 -55.95 -31.55
C LYS A 743 -19.13 -56.75 -32.84
N ASN A 744 -19.74 -56.18 -33.88
CA ASN A 744 -20.22 -56.94 -35.03
C ASN A 744 -19.25 -57.06 -36.22
N ASN A 745 -18.03 -56.50 -36.14
CA ASN A 745 -16.96 -56.75 -37.13
C ASN A 745 -15.82 -57.61 -36.53
N ASP A 746 -15.94 -58.91 -36.74
CA ASP A 746 -15.02 -59.97 -36.33
C ASP A 746 -13.67 -59.88 -37.07
N THR A 747 -12.57 -59.56 -36.37
CA THR A 747 -11.23 -60.20 -36.49
C THR A 747 -10.10 -59.46 -35.76
N SER A 748 -10.25 -59.16 -34.47
CA SER A 748 -9.11 -59.26 -33.52
C SER A 748 -9.58 -59.06 -32.09
N LYS A 749 -9.26 -60.03 -31.22
CA LYS A 749 -9.28 -59.84 -29.77
C LYS A 749 -8.53 -58.55 -29.41
N LYS A 750 -9.15 -57.67 -28.61
CA LYS A 750 -8.43 -56.84 -27.64
C LYS A 750 -9.33 -56.51 -26.44
N ASP A 751 -8.66 -56.48 -25.29
CA ASP A 751 -9.20 -56.25 -23.96
C ASP A 751 -9.69 -54.81 -23.79
N PHE A 752 -10.51 -54.55 -22.77
CA PHE A 752 -10.73 -53.22 -22.22
C PHE A 752 -9.37 -52.64 -21.81
N VAL A 753 -8.75 -51.81 -22.66
CA VAL A 753 -7.50 -51.13 -22.34
C VAL A 753 -7.88 -49.76 -21.79
N ALA A 754 -8.18 -49.70 -20.49
CA ALA A 754 -7.97 -48.45 -19.78
C ALA A 754 -6.46 -48.25 -19.71
N ASP A 755 -5.90 -47.50 -20.67
CA ASP A 755 -4.52 -47.07 -20.59
C ASP A 755 -4.45 -45.94 -19.57
N MET A 756 -4.43 -46.29 -18.28
CA MET A 756 -4.02 -45.35 -17.24
C MET A 756 -2.51 -45.18 -17.35
N THR A 757 -2.06 -44.41 -18.34
CA THR A 757 -0.68 -43.97 -18.37
C THR A 757 -0.53 -42.84 -17.35
N SER A 758 -0.09 -43.18 -16.13
CA SER A 758 0.72 -42.25 -15.32
C SER A 758 2.13 -42.15 -15.94
N SER A 759 2.21 -41.93 -17.25
CA SER A 759 3.49 -41.64 -17.87
C SER A 759 3.81 -40.20 -17.56
N ILE A 760 4.71 -39.95 -16.62
CA ILE A 760 5.53 -38.75 -16.62
C ILE A 760 6.47 -38.92 -17.82
N PRO A 761 6.28 -38.23 -18.96
CA PRO A 761 7.31 -38.18 -19.97
C PRO A 761 8.33 -37.19 -19.40
N ASN A 762 9.38 -37.70 -18.75
CA ASN A 762 10.58 -36.90 -18.52
C ASN A 762 11.20 -36.64 -19.90
N ILE A 763 10.75 -35.59 -20.58
CA ILE A 763 11.42 -35.03 -21.76
C ILE A 763 12.13 -33.76 -21.29
N PHE A 764 13.24 -33.92 -20.57
CA PHE A 764 14.27 -32.87 -20.49
C PHE A 764 15.64 -33.54 -20.46
N GLY A 765 16.39 -33.36 -21.54
CA GLY A 765 17.85 -33.43 -21.55
C GLY A 765 18.38 -32.00 -21.63
N ASN A 766 19.46 -31.73 -20.88
CA ASN A 766 20.15 -30.44 -20.79
C ASN A 766 20.22 -29.62 -22.07
#